data_AF-A0A7C3E1P8-F1
#
_entry.id   AF-A0A7C3E1P8-F1
#
_cell.length_a   1.000
_cell.length_b   1.000
_cell.length_c   1.000
_cell.angle_alpha   90.00
_cell.angle_beta   90.00
_cell.angle_gamma   90.00
#
_symmetry.space_group_name_H-M   'P 1'
#
loop_
_entity.id
_entity.type
_entity.pdbx_description
1 polymer ?
#
loop_
_entity_poly.entity_id
_entity_poly.type
_entity_poly.pdbx_seq_one_letter_code
_entity_poly.pdbx_strand_id
1 'polypeptide(L)'
;MQVREFLSYLNGVKKNGSGWTALCPAHDDKKQSLSIDEKDGRILLHCFAGCTTEAIVSALGLEMRDLFTDKPQSPAHLMSTYTTTYTAPPKTTQKPEPKKAAEYVYTDEAGNPLYRKVRLEPKGFYQEAWDAENKRWVPNLDGARRVIYNLLRVIESIKKGETIFLVEGEKDVESLGGIGLTATTAGSTGDWRTEFREFFHGADVVILPDNDAAGKRLAETEASDLCDTAECIRILELPNLPAKGDVSDWIAAGGAKEELLELVGDAPVWEMKTPEPEDDSGGEYITKDYAHAKVLAELFKDKYRWVMGAGKRKKTSAGYWICYKNGVWVPIPEEILEKDASDALRQRYVREIAETKDRNDVRELAKKIEDSCTHARITGALNFVKGWEGVVTDPQNLDKEGYLLNCKNGVVNLKTLELMPHSPDYLFTKQVNANYKPEIKSPVWEAHLRRFLPNDNIRRQVQRDLGMALIGEATYQVLPIWWGTGGNGKSTTAKVVQTILDDYAGKAAPDLLAESRFERHPTEIADLYGKRVVFSIEMDKIKRLDEGKTKELTGGDIVKARYMGEDFWEFVPTHTLFLLVNQKPTVTGTDYALWRRIRLVPWNERITKEEMRPQDEVIAELLSEADGILTWLVEGLRDWKADMTWIAPEVVQETEVYLSESDPIADFLAACCELKPNAKELKRDVYTAYEEWCAENLERPVSQKMFTLHLSNRGVGEYRNRKGQRYYLGINLRKDHNPTDDDDFSPEIERETVMMTDDDTFTRRFPNFEKIPYKYRKSVIMCHHPDFERENRLETATQVLEDDPFTDITQQTDQTFPPRPDNCFHCGAADWILIDEAAAGNGDWVCKSCHCALSLTRRMYPDKAQKAGFG
;
A
#
# COMPACT_ATOMS: atom_id res chain seq x y z
N MET A 1 -27.81 2.20 15.97
CA MET A 1 -29.29 2.03 16.09
C MET A 1 -29.72 0.86 15.24
N GLN A 2 -30.72 0.05 15.61
CA GLN A 2 -31.23 -1.03 14.72
C GLN A 2 -32.07 -0.46 13.58
N VAL A 3 -32.06 -1.06 12.38
CA VAL A 3 -32.79 -0.51 11.22
C VAL A 3 -34.28 -0.32 11.47
N ARG A 4 -34.92 -1.21 12.25
CA ARG A 4 -36.34 -1.10 12.60
C ARG A 4 -36.67 0.14 13.43
N GLU A 5 -35.75 0.51 14.31
CA GLU A 5 -35.86 1.72 15.14
C GLU A 5 -35.70 2.96 14.25
N PHE A 6 -34.71 2.96 13.35
CA PHE A 6 -34.50 4.05 12.40
C PHE A 6 -35.71 4.28 11.47
N LEU A 7 -36.34 3.22 10.97
CA LEU A 7 -37.52 3.33 10.11
C LEU A 7 -38.73 3.98 10.83
N SER A 8 -38.77 3.96 12.17
CA SER A 8 -39.85 4.61 12.91
C SER A 8 -39.79 6.14 12.87
N TYR A 9 -38.63 6.72 12.51
CA TYR A 9 -38.44 8.16 12.34
C TYR A 9 -38.89 8.65 10.95
N LEU A 10 -39.23 7.75 10.02
CA LEU A 10 -39.50 8.07 8.62
C LEU A 10 -40.98 7.96 8.27
N ASN A 11 -41.44 8.88 7.42
CA ASN A 11 -42.82 8.88 6.91
C ASN A 11 -42.94 8.13 5.58
N GLY A 12 -44.06 7.45 5.38
CA GLY A 12 -44.36 6.76 4.13
C GLY A 12 -43.45 5.56 3.85
N VAL A 13 -42.96 4.86 4.87
CA VAL A 13 -42.07 3.70 4.71
C VAL A 13 -42.77 2.56 3.97
N LYS A 14 -42.16 2.05 2.89
CA LYS A 14 -42.56 0.83 2.18
C LYS A 14 -41.37 -0.08 1.98
N LYS A 15 -41.56 -1.38 2.22
CA LYS A 15 -40.52 -2.38 1.98
C LYS A 15 -40.29 -2.56 0.49
N ASN A 16 -39.03 -2.52 0.05
CA ASN A 16 -38.64 -2.69 -1.35
C ASN A 16 -37.43 -3.65 -1.42
N GLY A 17 -37.66 -4.90 -1.82
CA GLY A 17 -36.60 -5.93 -1.83
C GLY A 17 -36.10 -6.27 -0.41
N SER A 18 -34.78 -6.24 -0.22
CA SER A 18 -34.11 -6.41 1.08
C SER A 18 -34.16 -5.15 1.96
N GLY A 19 -34.40 -3.97 1.35
CA GLY A 19 -34.43 -2.68 2.03
C GLY A 19 -35.83 -2.06 2.11
N TRP A 20 -35.85 -0.74 2.31
CA TRP A 20 -37.05 0.09 2.45
C TRP A 20 -36.92 1.36 1.61
N THR A 21 -38.06 1.94 1.27
CA THR A 21 -38.16 3.27 0.66
C THR A 21 -39.07 4.13 1.53
N ALA A 22 -38.75 5.42 1.66
CA ALA A 22 -39.52 6.37 2.46
C ALA A 22 -39.55 7.75 1.79
N LEU A 23 -40.39 8.64 2.30
CA LEU A 23 -40.30 10.06 1.98
C LEU A 23 -39.03 10.62 2.62
N CYS A 24 -38.31 11.46 1.87
CA CYS A 24 -37.06 12.04 2.36
C CYS A 24 -37.37 13.15 3.37
N PRO A 25 -36.81 13.15 4.58
CA PRO A 25 -37.06 14.21 5.57
C PRO A 25 -36.29 15.51 5.24
N ALA A 26 -35.30 15.46 4.35
CA ALA A 26 -34.43 16.59 4.01
C ALA A 26 -35.00 17.49 2.89
N HIS A 27 -36.09 17.09 2.22
CA HIS A 27 -36.80 17.92 1.25
C HIS A 27 -38.28 17.50 1.19
N ASP A 28 -39.13 18.30 0.55
CA ASP A 28 -40.56 17.98 0.43
C ASP A 28 -40.81 17.10 -0.81
N ASP A 29 -41.08 15.81 -0.61
CA ASP A 29 -41.44 14.88 -1.68
C ASP A 29 -42.84 14.26 -1.50
N LYS A 30 -43.53 14.03 -2.63
CA LYS A 30 -44.86 13.37 -2.65
C LYS A 30 -44.79 11.89 -2.98
N LYS A 31 -43.62 11.39 -3.38
CA LYS A 31 -43.32 9.99 -3.70
C LYS A 31 -42.00 9.61 -3.04
N GLN A 32 -41.90 8.38 -2.55
CA GLN A 32 -40.77 7.88 -1.76
C GLN A 32 -39.45 8.00 -2.52
N SER A 33 -38.65 9.03 -2.23
CA SER A 33 -37.38 9.29 -2.89
C SER A 33 -36.16 8.83 -2.08
N LEU A 34 -36.35 8.37 -0.84
CA LEU A 34 -35.29 7.87 0.03
C LEU A 34 -35.26 6.34 0.04
N SER A 35 -34.13 5.74 -0.32
CA SER A 35 -33.83 4.32 -0.14
C SER A 35 -33.07 4.10 1.16
N ILE A 36 -33.44 3.07 1.92
CA ILE A 36 -32.84 2.64 3.17
C ILE A 36 -32.47 1.16 3.02
N ASP A 37 -31.23 0.78 3.28
CA ASP A 37 -30.81 -0.63 3.31
C ASP A 37 -29.98 -0.91 4.57
N GLU A 38 -29.89 -2.18 4.98
CA GLU A 38 -29.03 -2.59 6.09
C GLU A 38 -27.99 -3.57 5.58
N LYS A 39 -26.72 -3.21 5.72
CA LYS A 39 -25.59 -4.06 5.31
C LYS A 39 -24.43 -3.92 6.28
N ASP A 40 -23.84 -5.05 6.66
CA ASP A 40 -22.64 -5.13 7.49
C ASP A 40 -22.73 -4.29 8.78
N GLY A 41 -23.88 -4.32 9.44
CA GLY A 41 -24.12 -3.58 10.69
C GLY A 41 -24.31 -2.06 10.52
N ARG A 42 -24.67 -1.61 9.31
CA ARG A 42 -24.89 -0.18 9.02
C ARG A 42 -26.18 0.04 8.25
N ILE A 43 -26.84 1.15 8.56
CA ILE A 43 -28.01 1.66 7.85
C ILE A 43 -27.50 2.58 6.74
N LEU A 44 -27.71 2.16 5.49
CA LEU A 44 -27.34 2.92 4.30
C LEU A 44 -28.53 3.73 3.82
N LEU A 45 -28.30 5.02 3.53
CA LEU A 45 -29.32 5.94 3.03
C LEU A 45 -28.91 6.45 1.64
N HIS A 46 -29.85 6.45 0.71
CA HIS A 46 -29.65 7.03 -0.62
C HIS A 46 -30.90 7.77 -1.08
N CYS A 47 -30.79 9.08 -1.27
CA CYS A 47 -31.88 9.91 -1.77
C CYS A 47 -31.75 10.13 -3.28
N PHE A 48 -32.71 9.66 -4.07
CA PHE A 48 -32.70 9.80 -5.53
C PHE A 48 -32.89 11.25 -6.02
N ALA A 49 -33.31 12.16 -5.14
CA ALA A 49 -33.37 13.60 -5.40
C ALA A 49 -32.06 14.35 -5.07
N GLY A 50 -31.03 13.67 -4.56
CA GLY A 50 -29.68 14.25 -4.37
C GLY A 50 -29.39 14.84 -2.98
N CYS A 51 -30.22 14.58 -1.95
CA CYS A 51 -29.88 14.97 -0.57
C CYS A 51 -28.71 14.14 -0.03
N THR A 52 -27.80 14.78 0.70
CA THR A 52 -26.70 14.08 1.37
C THR A 52 -27.22 13.29 2.59
N THR A 53 -26.51 12.22 2.94
CA THR A 53 -26.84 11.39 4.11
C THR A 53 -26.87 12.21 5.40
N GLU A 54 -25.93 13.15 5.55
CA GLU A 54 -25.84 14.05 6.70
C GLU A 54 -27.07 14.95 6.82
N ALA A 55 -27.57 15.48 5.70
CA ALA A 55 -28.77 16.31 5.69
C ALA A 55 -30.02 15.51 6.09
N ILE A 56 -30.11 14.25 5.65
CA ILE A 56 -31.21 13.34 5.98
C ILE A 56 -31.19 12.99 7.47
N VAL A 57 -30.04 12.62 8.00
CA VAL A 57 -29.84 12.26 9.41
C VAL A 57 -30.08 13.45 10.33
N SER A 58 -29.59 14.64 9.96
CA SER A 58 -29.81 15.89 10.69
C SER A 58 -31.29 16.30 10.69
N ALA A 59 -32.01 16.13 9.57
CA ALA A 59 -33.44 16.43 9.49
C ALA A 59 -34.30 15.51 10.39
N LEU A 60 -33.80 14.32 10.72
CA LEU A 60 -34.42 13.39 11.67
C LEU A 60 -34.02 13.64 13.13
N GLY A 61 -33.15 14.62 13.40
CA GLY A 61 -32.62 14.88 14.74
C GLY A 61 -31.64 13.79 15.24
N LEU A 62 -31.02 13.05 14.32
CA LEU A 62 -30.05 12.00 14.61
C LEU A 62 -28.63 12.46 14.27
N GLU A 63 -27.63 11.70 14.70
CA GLU A 63 -26.23 11.89 14.31
C GLU A 63 -25.73 10.75 13.41
N MET A 64 -24.69 10.99 12.60
CA MET A 64 -24.16 9.98 11.66
C MET A 64 -23.75 8.68 12.35
N ARG A 65 -23.32 8.72 13.61
CA ARG A 65 -22.99 7.54 14.42
C ARG A 65 -24.19 6.61 14.66
N ASP A 66 -25.41 7.14 14.62
CA ASP A 66 -26.61 6.37 14.92
C ASP A 66 -26.95 5.38 13.79
N LEU A 67 -26.45 5.63 12.57
CA LEU A 67 -26.55 4.71 11.43
C LEU A 67 -25.73 3.43 11.59
N PHE A 68 -24.91 3.30 12.63
CA PHE A 68 -24.10 2.12 12.89
C PHE A 68 -24.76 1.29 14.01
N THR A 69 -24.93 -0.02 13.79
CA THR A 69 -25.61 -0.93 14.73
C THR A 69 -24.66 -1.54 15.76
N ASP A 70 -23.35 -1.32 15.62
CA ASP A 70 -22.33 -1.85 16.53
C ASP A 70 -22.25 -1.06 17.84
N LYS A 71 -22.84 -1.63 18.91
CA LYS A 71 -22.41 -1.33 20.27
C LYS A 71 -21.35 -2.36 20.69
N PRO A 72 -20.24 -1.95 21.33
CA PRO A 72 -19.26 -2.90 21.86
C PRO A 72 -19.89 -3.67 23.02
N GLN A 73 -20.00 -4.99 22.91
CA GLN A 73 -20.31 -5.85 24.04
C GLN A 73 -18.99 -6.43 24.58
N SER A 74 -18.62 -6.00 25.79
CA SER A 74 -17.69 -6.74 26.64
C SER A 74 -18.40 -7.97 27.24
N PRO A 75 -17.71 -9.12 27.38
CA PRO A 75 -18.30 -10.36 27.87
C PRO A 75 -18.36 -10.36 29.41
N ALA A 76 -19.55 -10.63 29.97
CA ALA A 76 -19.72 -11.25 31.30
C ALA A 76 -21.20 -11.24 31.72
N HIS A 77 -22.01 -12.18 31.25
CA HIS A 77 -23.05 -12.79 32.08
C HIS A 77 -23.69 -14.02 31.43
N LEU A 78 -23.89 -15.04 32.26
CA LEU A 78 -24.79 -16.19 32.12
C LEU A 78 -24.18 -17.50 31.58
N MET A 79 -23.51 -18.23 32.48
CA MET A 79 -23.85 -19.65 32.64
C MET A 79 -25.11 -19.74 33.50
N SER A 80 -26.21 -20.29 32.97
CA SER A 80 -27.13 -21.14 33.74
C SER A 80 -28.07 -21.90 32.80
N THR A 81 -27.78 -23.18 32.64
CA THR A 81 -28.73 -24.31 32.70
C THR A 81 -30.10 -24.13 32.04
N TYR A 82 -30.28 -24.65 30.82
CA TYR A 82 -31.36 -25.60 30.49
C TYR A 82 -30.94 -26.39 29.26
N THR A 83 -30.56 -27.65 29.47
CA THR A 83 -30.48 -28.66 28.41
C THR A 83 -31.90 -28.99 27.99
N THR A 84 -32.28 -28.67 26.76
CA THR A 84 -33.37 -29.35 26.06
C THR A 84 -33.07 -29.32 24.57
N THR A 85 -32.72 -30.49 24.05
CA THR A 85 -32.71 -30.82 22.63
C THR A 85 -34.02 -30.37 22.00
N TYR A 86 -34.00 -29.37 21.13
CA TYR A 86 -35.04 -29.18 20.14
C TYR A 86 -34.49 -28.59 18.85
N THR A 87 -34.71 -29.37 17.82
CA THR A 87 -34.44 -29.25 16.39
C THR A 87 -34.86 -27.89 15.82
N ALA A 88 -34.05 -27.36 14.90
CA ALA A 88 -34.37 -26.15 14.16
C ALA A 88 -35.76 -26.23 13.49
N PRO A 89 -36.64 -25.24 13.66
CA PRO A 89 -37.85 -25.13 12.85
C PRO A 89 -37.49 -24.67 11.43
N PRO A 90 -38.18 -25.20 10.40
CA PRO A 90 -37.83 -24.95 9.01
C PRO A 90 -38.17 -23.52 8.59
N LYS A 91 -37.29 -22.92 7.79
CA LYS A 91 -37.59 -21.70 7.04
C LYS A 91 -38.60 -22.03 5.95
N THR A 92 -39.84 -21.55 6.08
CA THR A 92 -40.78 -21.48 4.95
C THR A 92 -41.44 -20.10 4.92
N THR A 93 -40.90 -19.22 4.09
CA THR A 93 -41.69 -18.29 3.27
C THR A 93 -40.93 -18.08 1.97
N GLN A 94 -41.02 -19.09 1.11
CA GLN A 94 -40.55 -19.07 -0.27
C GLN A 94 -41.27 -17.94 -1.02
N LYS A 95 -40.51 -16.92 -1.48
CA LYS A 95 -40.73 -16.43 -2.85
C LYS A 95 -40.63 -17.67 -3.75
N PRO A 96 -41.54 -17.92 -4.70
CA PRO A 96 -41.38 -19.06 -5.59
C PRO A 96 -39.99 -18.95 -6.20
N GLU A 97 -39.12 -19.92 -5.92
CA GLU A 97 -37.84 -20.00 -6.59
C GLU A 97 -38.14 -19.95 -8.09
N PRO A 98 -37.43 -19.11 -8.87
CA PRO A 98 -37.56 -19.17 -10.32
C PRO A 98 -37.30 -20.63 -10.69
N LYS A 99 -38.32 -21.27 -11.27
CA LYS A 99 -38.28 -22.70 -11.54
C LYS A 99 -37.08 -22.95 -12.44
N LYS A 100 -36.20 -23.87 -12.03
CA LYS A 100 -35.12 -24.36 -12.90
C LYS A 100 -35.77 -24.92 -14.16
N ALA A 101 -35.53 -24.26 -15.29
CA ALA A 101 -36.05 -24.62 -16.59
C ALA A 101 -35.25 -25.80 -17.17
N ALA A 102 -33.92 -25.74 -17.04
CA ALA A 102 -32.97 -26.75 -17.50
C ALA A 102 -31.63 -26.59 -16.77
N GLU A 103 -30.86 -27.67 -16.73
CA GLU A 103 -29.50 -27.70 -16.18
C GLU A 103 -28.57 -28.38 -17.20
N TYR A 104 -27.52 -27.67 -17.60
CA TYR A 104 -26.54 -28.12 -18.58
C TYR A 104 -25.18 -28.27 -17.90
N VAL A 105 -24.69 -29.51 -17.81
CA VAL A 105 -23.42 -29.82 -17.14
C VAL A 105 -22.32 -30.01 -18.19
N TYR A 106 -21.24 -29.25 -18.04
CA TYR A 106 -20.04 -29.36 -18.86
C TYR A 106 -19.07 -30.30 -18.17
N THR A 107 -18.59 -31.30 -18.91
CA THR A 107 -17.70 -32.34 -18.39
C THR A 107 -16.37 -32.35 -19.12
N ASP A 108 -15.34 -32.86 -18.46
CA ASP A 108 -14.07 -33.18 -19.11
C ASP A 108 -14.20 -34.38 -20.07
N GLU A 109 -13.08 -34.75 -20.68
CA GLU A 109 -12.95 -35.87 -21.62
C GLU A 109 -13.22 -37.24 -20.99
N ALA A 110 -13.29 -37.34 -19.67
CA ALA A 110 -13.62 -38.55 -18.93
C ALA A 110 -15.05 -38.53 -18.37
N GLY A 111 -15.83 -37.47 -18.62
CA GLY A 111 -17.20 -37.31 -18.14
C GLY A 111 -17.28 -36.75 -16.71
N ASN A 112 -16.18 -36.27 -16.12
CA ASN A 112 -16.22 -35.63 -14.80
C ASN A 112 -16.78 -34.20 -14.93
N PRO A 113 -17.68 -33.76 -14.03
CA PRO A 113 -18.22 -32.40 -14.07
C PRO A 113 -17.13 -31.34 -13.86
N LEU A 114 -17.16 -30.27 -14.66
CA LEU A 114 -16.29 -29.10 -14.54
C LEU A 114 -17.08 -27.87 -14.09
N TYR A 115 -18.18 -27.58 -14.77
CA TYR A 115 -19.08 -26.49 -14.46
C TYR A 115 -20.49 -26.79 -14.98
N ARG A 116 -21.49 -26.02 -14.54
CA ARG A 116 -22.85 -26.11 -15.05
C ARG A 116 -23.46 -24.74 -15.32
N LYS A 117 -24.43 -24.71 -16.23
CA LYS A 117 -25.31 -23.57 -16.51
C LYS A 117 -26.73 -23.97 -16.18
N VAL A 118 -27.38 -23.23 -15.29
CA VAL A 118 -28.77 -23.47 -14.87
C VAL A 118 -29.65 -22.38 -15.44
N ARG A 119 -30.61 -22.76 -16.27
CA ARG A 119 -31.59 -21.84 -16.89
C ARG A 119 -32.80 -21.68 -15.99
N LEU A 120 -33.34 -20.46 -15.91
CA LEU A 120 -34.47 -20.08 -15.06
C LEU A 120 -35.68 -19.62 -15.89
N GLU A 121 -36.90 -19.93 -15.42
CA GLU A 121 -38.14 -19.37 -15.96
C GLU A 121 -38.50 -18.04 -15.27
N PRO A 122 -39.04 -17.02 -15.99
CA PRO A 122 -39.32 -16.98 -17.43
C PRO A 122 -38.11 -16.59 -18.30
N LYS A 123 -37.06 -15.98 -17.72
CA LYS A 123 -35.79 -15.67 -18.39
C LYS A 123 -34.69 -15.44 -17.36
N GLY A 124 -33.53 -16.04 -17.58
CA GLY A 124 -32.34 -15.88 -16.75
C GLY A 124 -31.51 -17.16 -16.70
N PHE A 125 -30.27 -17.05 -16.24
CA PHE A 125 -29.43 -18.20 -15.94
C PHE A 125 -28.43 -17.83 -14.84
N TYR A 126 -27.83 -18.84 -14.24
CA TYR A 126 -26.63 -18.70 -13.42
C TYR A 126 -25.68 -19.85 -13.72
N GLN A 127 -24.41 -19.68 -13.37
CA GLN A 127 -23.35 -20.65 -13.61
C GLN A 127 -22.62 -20.99 -12.31
N GLU A 128 -22.18 -22.24 -12.21
CA GLU A 128 -21.49 -22.76 -11.04
C GLU A 128 -20.35 -23.69 -11.46
N ALA A 129 -19.22 -23.61 -10.78
CA ALA A 129 -18.09 -24.52 -10.94
C ALA A 129 -18.25 -25.78 -10.07
N TRP A 130 -17.68 -26.90 -10.50
CA TRP A 130 -17.63 -28.13 -9.73
C TRP A 130 -16.41 -28.13 -8.80
N ASP A 131 -16.66 -28.15 -7.50
CA ASP A 131 -15.63 -28.37 -6.47
C ASP A 131 -15.50 -29.88 -6.26
N ALA A 132 -14.48 -30.47 -6.89
CA ALA A 132 -14.24 -31.91 -6.86
C ALA A 132 -13.86 -32.43 -5.46
N GLU A 133 -13.18 -31.61 -4.65
CA GLU A 133 -12.76 -31.97 -3.29
C GLU A 133 -13.97 -32.09 -2.36
N ASN A 134 -14.88 -31.11 -2.42
CA ASN A 134 -16.06 -31.05 -1.56
C ASN A 134 -17.33 -31.62 -2.22
N LYS A 135 -17.23 -32.11 -3.47
CA LYS A 135 -18.31 -32.68 -4.29
C LYS A 135 -19.56 -31.81 -4.33
N ARG A 136 -19.38 -30.49 -4.55
CA ARG A 136 -20.46 -29.50 -4.57
C ARG A 136 -20.31 -28.49 -5.70
N TRP A 137 -21.41 -27.87 -6.07
CA TRP A 137 -21.44 -26.73 -6.98
C TRP A 137 -21.15 -25.44 -6.22
N VAL A 138 -20.23 -24.61 -6.71
CA VAL A 138 -19.88 -23.31 -6.14
C VAL A 138 -20.26 -22.18 -7.10
N PRO A 139 -20.72 -21.01 -6.63
CA PRO A 139 -21.11 -19.91 -7.50
C PRO A 139 -19.98 -19.41 -8.40
N ASN A 140 -20.32 -18.98 -9.62
CA ASN A 140 -19.41 -18.48 -10.66
C ASN A 140 -18.46 -19.56 -11.22
N LEU A 141 -17.65 -19.17 -12.20
CA LEU A 141 -16.77 -20.08 -12.95
C LEU A 141 -15.29 -19.89 -12.62
N ASP A 142 -14.99 -19.26 -11.48
CA ASP A 142 -13.61 -18.95 -11.08
C ASP A 142 -12.81 -20.24 -10.89
N GLY A 143 -11.72 -20.37 -11.67
CA GLY A 143 -10.84 -21.53 -11.65
C GLY A 143 -11.35 -22.77 -12.42
N ALA A 144 -12.55 -22.75 -12.99
CA ALA A 144 -13.07 -23.87 -13.78
C ALA A 144 -12.50 -23.88 -15.21
N ARG A 145 -11.94 -25.02 -15.65
CA ARG A 145 -11.54 -25.24 -17.05
C ARG A 145 -12.77 -25.13 -17.95
N ARG A 146 -12.67 -24.34 -19.02
CA ARG A 146 -13.75 -24.13 -19.98
C ARG A 146 -13.63 -25.12 -21.13
N VAL A 147 -14.76 -25.70 -21.49
CA VAL A 147 -14.91 -26.71 -22.53
C VAL A 147 -16.25 -26.49 -23.24
N ILE A 148 -16.40 -27.06 -24.44
CA ILE A 148 -17.68 -27.11 -25.16
C ILE A 148 -18.68 -28.03 -24.44
N TYR A 149 -19.98 -27.76 -24.61
CA TYR A 149 -21.03 -28.61 -24.04
C TYR A 149 -21.01 -29.97 -24.73
N ASN A 150 -21.29 -31.06 -24.00
CA ASN A 150 -21.34 -32.42 -24.57
C ASN A 150 -20.00 -32.95 -25.12
N LEU A 151 -18.86 -32.45 -24.61
CA LEU A 151 -17.49 -32.75 -25.09
C LEU A 151 -17.19 -34.26 -25.24
N LEU A 152 -17.48 -35.07 -24.21
CA LEU A 152 -17.21 -36.52 -24.26
C LEU A 152 -17.90 -37.18 -25.47
N ARG A 153 -19.17 -36.83 -25.72
CA ARG A 153 -19.93 -37.37 -26.85
C ARG A 153 -19.37 -36.89 -28.19
N VAL A 154 -18.92 -35.64 -28.29
CA VAL A 154 -18.24 -35.14 -29.49
C VAL A 154 -16.99 -35.98 -29.79
N ILE A 155 -16.13 -36.20 -28.80
CA ILE A 155 -14.92 -37.03 -28.95
C ILE A 155 -15.26 -38.46 -29.38
N GLU A 156 -16.30 -39.07 -28.80
CA GLU A 156 -16.74 -40.41 -29.17
C GLU A 156 -17.33 -40.49 -30.59
N SER A 157 -18.10 -39.48 -31.00
CA SER A 157 -18.70 -39.41 -32.34
C SER A 157 -17.65 -39.18 -33.42
N ILE A 158 -16.65 -38.31 -33.17
CA ILE A 158 -15.53 -38.12 -34.10
C ILE A 158 -14.77 -39.43 -34.32
N LYS A 159 -14.51 -40.21 -33.26
CA LYS A 159 -13.87 -41.54 -33.39
C LYS A 159 -14.67 -42.54 -34.22
N LYS A 160 -15.99 -42.37 -34.31
CA LYS A 160 -16.89 -43.20 -35.12
C LYS A 160 -17.07 -42.66 -36.54
N GLY A 161 -16.52 -41.49 -36.85
CA GLY A 161 -16.74 -40.79 -38.13
C GLY A 161 -18.16 -40.22 -38.27
N GLU A 162 -18.81 -39.88 -37.16
CA GLU A 162 -20.13 -39.25 -37.16
C GLU A 162 -20.00 -37.72 -37.31
N THR A 163 -20.93 -37.11 -38.06
CA THR A 163 -21.02 -35.65 -38.22
C THR A 163 -21.37 -34.96 -36.90
N ILE A 164 -20.69 -33.84 -36.61
CA ILE A 164 -20.87 -33.03 -35.40
C ILE A 164 -21.60 -31.73 -35.76
N PHE A 165 -22.72 -31.48 -35.10
CA PHE A 165 -23.49 -30.25 -35.28
C PHE A 165 -23.08 -29.19 -34.25
N LEU A 166 -22.69 -28.00 -34.70
CA LEU A 166 -22.34 -26.85 -33.86
C LEU A 166 -23.47 -25.82 -33.90
N VAL A 167 -24.00 -25.46 -32.73
CA VAL A 167 -25.18 -24.61 -32.56
C VAL A 167 -24.96 -23.53 -31.48
N GLU A 168 -25.75 -22.46 -31.49
CA GLU A 168 -25.52 -21.31 -30.58
C GLU A 168 -25.81 -21.62 -29.09
N GLY A 169 -26.81 -22.46 -28.78
CA GLY A 169 -27.28 -22.68 -27.41
C GLY A 169 -27.38 -24.14 -26.97
N GLU A 170 -27.37 -24.39 -25.65
CA GLU A 170 -27.40 -25.76 -25.11
C GLU A 170 -28.75 -26.45 -25.33
N LYS A 171 -29.84 -25.66 -25.44
CA LYS A 171 -31.18 -26.18 -25.79
C LYS A 171 -31.18 -26.84 -27.17
N ASP A 172 -30.51 -26.23 -28.14
CA ASP A 172 -30.42 -26.74 -29.51
C ASP A 172 -29.61 -28.04 -29.58
N VAL A 173 -28.58 -28.14 -28.75
CA VAL A 173 -27.82 -29.39 -28.59
C VAL A 173 -28.72 -30.53 -28.11
N GLU A 174 -29.56 -30.28 -27.11
CA GLU A 174 -30.51 -31.28 -26.60
C GLU A 174 -31.58 -31.65 -27.65
N SER A 175 -32.11 -30.67 -28.40
CA SER A 175 -33.08 -30.90 -29.47
C SER A 175 -32.53 -31.82 -30.57
N LEU A 176 -31.30 -31.57 -31.01
CA LEU A 176 -30.59 -32.42 -31.98
C LEU A 176 -30.25 -33.80 -31.39
N GLY A 177 -29.87 -33.83 -30.11
CA GLY A 177 -29.67 -35.06 -29.35
C GLY A 177 -30.92 -35.94 -29.30
N GLY A 178 -32.10 -35.34 -29.15
CA GLY A 178 -33.40 -36.02 -29.10
C GLY A 178 -33.80 -36.71 -30.42
N ILE A 179 -33.30 -36.22 -31.56
CA ILE A 179 -33.46 -36.88 -32.87
C ILE A 179 -32.25 -37.76 -33.24
N GLY A 180 -31.34 -38.00 -32.30
CA GLY A 180 -30.23 -38.94 -32.45
C GLY A 180 -29.07 -38.41 -33.29
N LEU A 181 -28.82 -37.10 -33.27
CA LEU A 181 -27.63 -36.46 -33.83
C LEU A 181 -26.69 -36.01 -32.70
N THR A 182 -25.39 -35.94 -32.98
CA THR A 182 -24.41 -35.42 -32.01
C THR A 182 -24.21 -33.93 -32.24
N ALA A 183 -24.49 -33.13 -31.23
CA ALA A 183 -24.37 -31.69 -31.27
C ALA A 183 -23.59 -31.13 -30.07
N THR A 184 -23.07 -29.93 -30.23
CA THR A 184 -22.30 -29.20 -29.20
C THR A 184 -22.47 -27.68 -29.35
N THR A 185 -22.04 -26.94 -28.32
CA THR A 185 -22.07 -25.47 -28.29
C THR A 185 -21.02 -24.91 -27.33
N ALA A 186 -20.57 -23.68 -27.56
CA ALA A 186 -19.82 -22.89 -26.58
C ALA A 186 -20.73 -22.23 -25.52
N GLY A 187 -22.03 -22.08 -25.80
CA GLY A 187 -23.06 -21.63 -24.84
C GLY A 187 -23.76 -20.31 -25.19
N SER A 188 -23.16 -19.47 -26.04
CA SER A 188 -23.77 -18.30 -26.69
C SER A 188 -22.82 -17.66 -27.72
N THR A 189 -23.30 -16.66 -28.47
CA THR A 189 -22.52 -15.82 -29.40
C THR A 189 -21.25 -15.17 -28.85
N GLY A 190 -21.10 -15.05 -27.53
CA GLY A 190 -19.89 -14.48 -26.90
C GLY A 190 -18.97 -15.51 -26.23
N ASP A 191 -19.34 -16.78 -26.23
CA ASP A 191 -18.65 -17.81 -25.43
C ASP A 191 -17.63 -18.63 -26.24
N TRP A 192 -17.60 -18.51 -27.57
CA TRP A 192 -16.63 -19.21 -28.41
C TRP A 192 -15.19 -18.80 -28.08
N ARG A 193 -14.29 -19.78 -28.05
CA ARG A 193 -12.87 -19.59 -27.79
C ARG A 193 -12.07 -20.40 -28.79
N THR A 194 -11.03 -19.81 -29.37
CA THR A 194 -10.17 -20.49 -30.34
C THR A 194 -9.56 -21.79 -29.78
N GLU A 195 -9.33 -21.88 -28.46
CA GLU A 195 -8.86 -23.11 -27.80
C GLU A 195 -9.80 -24.31 -27.94
N PHE A 196 -11.09 -24.09 -28.25
CA PHE A 196 -12.06 -25.17 -28.45
C PHE A 196 -11.87 -25.93 -29.77
N ARG A 197 -11.17 -25.34 -30.75
CA ARG A 197 -10.91 -26.00 -32.04
C ARG A 197 -10.20 -27.34 -31.87
N GLU A 198 -9.37 -27.48 -30.84
CA GLU A 198 -8.60 -28.69 -30.53
C GLU A 198 -9.50 -29.93 -30.32
N PHE A 199 -10.77 -29.73 -29.97
CA PHE A 199 -11.73 -30.82 -29.79
C PHE A 199 -12.33 -31.35 -31.10
N PHE A 200 -12.07 -30.69 -32.24
CA PHE A 200 -12.68 -31.00 -33.54
C PHE A 200 -11.67 -31.57 -34.56
N HIS A 201 -10.52 -32.07 -34.10
CA HIS A 201 -9.49 -32.59 -35.01
C HIS A 201 -10.01 -33.78 -35.84
N GLY A 202 -10.03 -33.62 -37.16
CA GLY A 202 -10.56 -34.63 -38.10
C GLY A 202 -12.08 -34.79 -38.03
N ALA A 203 -12.82 -33.82 -37.51
CA ALA A 203 -14.29 -33.86 -37.45
C ALA A 203 -14.93 -33.42 -38.77
N ASP A 204 -16.07 -34.01 -39.11
CA ASP A 204 -17.02 -33.46 -40.08
C ASP A 204 -18.01 -32.56 -39.33
N VAL A 205 -17.93 -31.24 -39.54
CA VAL A 205 -18.65 -30.23 -38.76
C VAL A 205 -19.73 -29.53 -39.60
N VAL A 206 -20.95 -29.47 -39.06
CA VAL A 206 -22.07 -28.70 -39.61
C VAL A 206 -22.46 -27.61 -38.61
N ILE A 207 -22.32 -26.35 -39.00
CA ILE A 207 -22.68 -25.19 -38.18
C ILE A 207 -24.08 -24.73 -38.56
N LEU A 208 -24.98 -24.67 -37.57
CA LEU A 208 -26.36 -24.18 -37.74
C LEU A 208 -26.52 -22.84 -37.02
N PRO A 209 -26.43 -21.69 -37.73
CA PRO A 209 -26.61 -20.39 -37.12
C PRO A 209 -28.08 -20.11 -36.78
N ASP A 210 -28.31 -19.36 -35.71
CA ASP A 210 -29.59 -18.68 -35.46
C ASP A 210 -29.91 -17.74 -36.62
N ASN A 211 -31.21 -17.59 -36.94
CA ASN A 211 -31.67 -16.74 -38.05
C ASN A 211 -31.64 -15.24 -37.70
N ASP A 212 -30.48 -14.73 -37.31
CA ASP A 212 -30.19 -13.32 -37.12
C ASP A 212 -28.74 -12.96 -37.49
N ALA A 213 -28.40 -11.67 -37.41
CA ALA A 213 -27.08 -11.18 -37.80
C ALA A 213 -25.96 -11.59 -36.83
N ALA A 214 -26.28 -11.90 -35.56
CA ALA A 214 -25.29 -12.32 -34.58
C ALA A 214 -24.94 -13.80 -34.79
N GLY A 215 -25.94 -14.67 -34.96
CA GLY A 215 -25.75 -16.09 -35.26
C GLY A 215 -24.97 -16.33 -36.55
N LYS A 216 -25.26 -15.57 -37.61
CA LYS A 216 -24.51 -15.65 -38.88
C LYS A 216 -23.03 -15.27 -38.74
N ARG A 217 -22.71 -14.24 -37.96
CA ARG A 217 -21.31 -13.84 -37.70
C ARG A 217 -20.57 -14.85 -36.84
N LEU A 218 -21.24 -15.44 -35.85
CA LEU A 218 -20.66 -16.53 -35.05
C LEU A 218 -20.30 -17.70 -35.95
N ALA A 219 -21.21 -18.14 -36.82
CA ALA A 219 -20.95 -19.27 -37.71
C ALA A 219 -19.77 -19.05 -38.67
N GLU A 220 -19.59 -17.84 -39.22
CA GLU A 220 -18.40 -17.51 -40.00
C GLU A 220 -17.11 -17.54 -39.16
N THR A 221 -17.17 -17.09 -37.91
CA THR A 221 -16.03 -17.10 -36.98
C THR A 221 -15.64 -18.53 -36.60
N GLU A 222 -16.62 -19.36 -36.24
CA GLU A 222 -16.43 -20.77 -35.91
C GLU A 222 -15.90 -21.56 -37.11
N ALA A 223 -16.44 -21.33 -38.32
CA ALA A 223 -15.94 -21.97 -39.54
C ALA A 223 -14.49 -21.58 -39.85
N SER A 224 -14.15 -20.30 -39.69
CA SER A 224 -12.78 -19.81 -39.91
C SER A 224 -11.80 -20.35 -38.87
N ASP A 225 -12.20 -20.49 -37.60
CA ASP A 225 -11.33 -21.02 -36.55
C ASP A 225 -11.10 -22.54 -36.69
N LEU A 226 -12.09 -23.26 -37.21
CA LEU A 226 -12.07 -24.71 -37.38
C LEU A 226 -11.42 -25.16 -38.70
N CYS A 227 -11.18 -24.27 -39.67
CA CYS A 227 -10.78 -24.63 -41.03
C CYS A 227 -9.51 -25.47 -41.12
N ASP A 228 -8.55 -25.25 -40.21
CA ASP A 228 -7.27 -25.97 -40.18
C ASP A 228 -7.31 -27.23 -39.29
N THR A 229 -8.44 -27.49 -38.62
CA THR A 229 -8.56 -28.57 -37.62
C THR A 229 -9.63 -29.60 -37.97
N ALA A 230 -10.79 -29.17 -38.44
CA ALA A 230 -11.86 -30.04 -38.92
C ALA A 230 -11.51 -30.61 -40.31
N GLU A 231 -11.98 -31.82 -40.61
CA GLU A 231 -11.81 -32.44 -41.93
C GLU A 231 -12.73 -31.80 -42.98
N CYS A 232 -13.95 -31.43 -42.56
CA CYS A 232 -14.96 -30.82 -43.40
C CYS A 232 -15.79 -29.84 -42.57
N ILE A 233 -16.16 -28.70 -43.14
CA ILE A 233 -17.02 -27.71 -42.51
C ILE A 233 -18.14 -27.35 -43.47
N ARG A 234 -19.37 -27.26 -42.97
CA ARG A 234 -20.53 -26.74 -43.68
C ARG A 234 -21.23 -25.72 -42.79
N ILE A 235 -21.66 -24.59 -43.36
CA ILE A 235 -22.61 -23.69 -42.71
C ILE A 235 -23.97 -23.93 -43.37
N LEU A 236 -24.95 -24.40 -42.59
CA LEU A 236 -26.30 -24.72 -43.09
C LEU A 236 -27.33 -23.76 -42.48
N GLU A 237 -27.84 -22.85 -43.30
CA GLU A 237 -29.01 -22.03 -42.95
C GLU A 237 -30.30 -22.84 -43.18
N LEU A 238 -31.06 -23.11 -42.11
CA LEU A 238 -32.28 -23.91 -42.21
C LEU A 238 -33.43 -23.15 -42.90
N PRO A 239 -34.19 -23.81 -43.80
CA PRO A 239 -35.30 -23.17 -44.50
C PRO A 239 -36.46 -22.85 -43.56
N ASN A 240 -37.22 -21.80 -43.90
CA ASN A 240 -38.48 -21.42 -43.23
C ASN A 240 -38.36 -21.07 -41.72
N LEU A 241 -37.16 -20.75 -41.22
CA LEU A 241 -36.99 -20.24 -39.87
C LEU A 241 -37.60 -18.83 -39.71
N PRO A 242 -38.34 -18.54 -38.61
CA PRO A 242 -38.73 -17.18 -38.28
C PRO A 242 -37.50 -16.31 -37.99
N ALA A 243 -37.65 -14.99 -37.99
CA ALA A 243 -36.58 -14.10 -37.58
C ALA A 243 -36.16 -14.38 -36.12
N LYS A 244 -34.86 -14.58 -35.88
CA LYS A 244 -34.28 -15.08 -34.62
C LYS A 244 -34.70 -16.51 -34.24
N GLY A 245 -35.17 -17.30 -35.20
CA GLY A 245 -35.46 -18.72 -34.99
C GLY A 245 -34.17 -19.55 -34.96
N ASP A 246 -34.20 -20.62 -34.16
CA ASP A 246 -33.10 -21.57 -33.95
C ASP A 246 -33.47 -22.98 -34.49
N VAL A 247 -32.55 -23.94 -34.47
CA VAL A 247 -32.84 -25.31 -34.92
C VAL A 247 -33.91 -26.00 -34.07
N SER A 248 -34.05 -25.63 -32.80
CA SER A 248 -35.15 -26.15 -31.97
C SER A 248 -36.52 -25.72 -32.51
N ASP A 249 -36.65 -24.48 -33.00
CA ASP A 249 -37.87 -23.97 -33.64
C ASP A 249 -38.16 -24.70 -34.95
N TRP A 250 -37.13 -25.03 -35.74
CA TRP A 250 -37.27 -25.82 -36.96
C TRP A 250 -37.77 -27.25 -36.68
N ILE A 251 -37.20 -27.93 -35.69
CA ILE A 251 -37.65 -29.26 -35.25
C ILE A 251 -39.10 -29.20 -34.73
N ALA A 252 -39.43 -28.16 -33.93
CA ALA A 252 -40.79 -27.98 -33.41
C ALA A 252 -41.83 -27.71 -34.53
N ALA A 253 -41.41 -27.15 -35.66
CA ALA A 253 -42.23 -26.95 -36.85
C ALA A 253 -42.41 -28.23 -37.71
N GLY A 254 -41.80 -29.35 -37.32
CA GLY A 254 -41.95 -30.65 -37.97
C GLY A 254 -40.69 -31.15 -38.69
N GLY A 255 -39.56 -30.46 -38.59
CA GLY A 255 -38.30 -30.89 -39.19
C GLY A 255 -37.82 -32.24 -38.64
N ALA A 256 -37.52 -33.18 -39.53
CA ALA A 256 -37.09 -34.54 -39.19
C ALA A 256 -35.57 -34.74 -39.36
N LYS A 257 -35.03 -35.79 -38.72
CA LYS A 257 -33.60 -36.14 -38.82
C LYS A 257 -33.19 -36.40 -40.27
N GLU A 258 -34.01 -37.15 -41.00
CA GLU A 258 -33.74 -37.55 -42.38
C GLU A 258 -33.67 -36.33 -43.30
N GLU A 259 -34.58 -35.37 -43.12
CA GLU A 259 -34.61 -34.11 -43.86
C GLU A 259 -33.38 -33.23 -43.54
N LEU A 260 -32.98 -33.15 -42.27
CA LEU A 260 -31.78 -32.40 -41.88
C LEU A 260 -30.51 -32.99 -42.49
N LEU A 261 -30.39 -34.32 -42.52
CA LEU A 261 -29.23 -34.99 -43.15
C LEU A 261 -29.22 -34.83 -44.68
N GLU A 262 -30.39 -34.79 -45.32
CA GLU A 262 -30.52 -34.47 -46.76
C GLU A 262 -30.03 -33.04 -47.04
N LEU A 263 -30.48 -32.06 -46.24
CA LEU A 263 -30.02 -30.67 -46.33
C LEU A 263 -28.50 -30.53 -46.10
N VAL A 264 -27.93 -31.30 -45.18
CA VAL A 264 -26.48 -31.35 -44.95
C VAL A 264 -25.74 -31.93 -46.15
N GLY A 265 -26.31 -32.96 -46.81
CA GLY A 265 -25.75 -33.56 -48.02
C GLY A 265 -25.70 -32.59 -49.19
N ASP A 266 -26.70 -31.71 -49.31
CA ASP A 266 -26.79 -30.68 -50.34
C ASP A 266 -26.03 -29.38 -50.00
N ALA A 267 -25.66 -29.18 -48.73
CA ALA A 267 -24.94 -27.99 -48.29
C ALA A 267 -23.51 -27.95 -48.86
N PRO A 268 -23.08 -26.84 -49.48
CA PRO A 268 -21.73 -26.72 -50.00
C PRO A 268 -20.71 -26.79 -48.86
N VAL A 269 -19.60 -27.49 -49.10
CA VAL A 269 -18.44 -27.42 -48.19
C VAL A 269 -18.01 -25.97 -48.10
N TRP A 270 -17.88 -25.49 -46.86
CA TRP A 270 -17.44 -24.14 -46.59
C TRP A 270 -15.98 -24.01 -47.01
N GLU A 271 -15.73 -23.15 -47.99
CA GLU A 271 -14.39 -22.77 -48.39
C GLU A 271 -14.05 -21.44 -47.75
N MET A 272 -12.84 -21.36 -47.17
CA MET A 272 -12.30 -20.10 -46.70
C MET A 272 -12.23 -19.15 -47.89
N LYS A 273 -13.06 -18.11 -47.89
CA LYS A 273 -12.95 -17.04 -48.88
C LYS A 273 -11.60 -16.37 -48.68
N THR A 274 -10.65 -16.70 -49.55
CA THR A 274 -9.43 -15.90 -49.68
C THR A 274 -9.92 -14.49 -50.07
N PRO A 275 -9.60 -13.44 -49.30
CA PRO A 275 -9.93 -12.10 -49.75
C PRO A 275 -9.28 -11.91 -51.13
N GLU A 276 -10.07 -11.43 -52.11
CA GLU A 276 -9.53 -11.07 -53.42
C GLU A 276 -8.30 -10.16 -53.20
N PRO A 277 -7.20 -10.36 -53.94
CA PRO A 277 -6.00 -9.58 -53.75
C PRO A 277 -6.25 -8.16 -54.25
N GLU A 278 -6.69 -7.27 -53.36
CA GLU A 278 -6.45 -5.84 -53.52
C GLU A 278 -4.95 -5.60 -53.32
N ASP A 279 -4.27 -5.42 -54.45
CA ASP A 279 -2.95 -4.81 -54.64
C ASP A 279 -1.88 -5.15 -53.58
N ASP A 280 -1.07 -6.15 -53.91
CA ASP A 280 0.18 -6.52 -53.23
C ASP A 280 1.17 -5.34 -53.24
N SER A 281 1.03 -4.50 -52.22
CA SER A 281 2.04 -3.54 -51.80
C SER A 281 2.55 -3.86 -50.39
N GLY A 282 2.86 -5.13 -50.09
CA GLY A 282 3.80 -5.53 -49.04
C GLY A 282 3.71 -4.84 -47.67
N GLY A 283 2.52 -4.44 -47.22
CA GLY A 283 2.31 -3.74 -45.95
C GLY A 283 1.70 -4.67 -44.91
N GLU A 284 2.23 -4.65 -43.68
CA GLU A 284 1.62 -5.32 -42.52
C GLU A 284 0.11 -5.06 -42.46
N TYR A 285 -0.70 -6.11 -42.27
CA TYR A 285 -2.15 -6.03 -42.10
C TYR A 285 -2.49 -5.32 -40.78
N ILE A 286 -2.44 -3.99 -40.81
CA ILE A 286 -2.71 -3.12 -39.68
C ILE A 286 -4.22 -2.91 -39.56
N THR A 287 -4.81 -3.24 -38.40
CA THR A 287 -6.21 -2.90 -38.14
C THR A 287 -6.40 -1.38 -38.18
N LYS A 288 -7.58 -0.90 -38.58
CA LYS A 288 -7.87 0.56 -38.63
C LYS A 288 -7.55 1.27 -37.31
N ASP A 289 -7.82 0.61 -36.20
CA ASP A 289 -7.59 1.15 -34.86
C ASP A 289 -6.09 1.26 -34.58
N TYR A 290 -5.30 0.29 -35.02
CA TYR A 290 -3.84 0.35 -34.93
C TYR A 290 -3.24 1.40 -35.87
N ALA A 291 -3.82 1.64 -37.06
CA ALA A 291 -3.40 2.73 -37.94
C ALA A 291 -3.59 4.10 -37.26
N HIS A 292 -4.74 4.31 -36.61
CA HIS A 292 -4.97 5.51 -35.80
C HIS A 292 -4.02 5.58 -34.59
N ALA A 293 -3.76 4.45 -33.94
CA ALA A 293 -2.85 4.38 -32.81
C ALA A 293 -1.43 4.82 -33.17
N LYS A 294 -0.90 4.41 -34.33
CA LYS A 294 0.42 4.82 -34.81
C LYS A 294 0.53 6.35 -34.97
N VAL A 295 -0.48 6.97 -35.57
CA VAL A 295 -0.54 8.43 -35.71
C VAL A 295 -0.66 9.11 -34.35
N LEU A 296 -1.53 8.61 -33.47
CA LEU A 296 -1.70 9.15 -32.14
C LEU A 296 -0.42 9.04 -31.31
N ALA A 297 0.31 7.93 -31.36
CA ALA A 297 1.55 7.75 -30.63
C ALA A 297 2.57 8.85 -30.96
N GLU A 298 2.73 9.19 -32.25
CA GLU A 298 3.60 10.28 -32.67
C GLU A 298 3.13 11.65 -32.18
N LEU A 299 1.82 11.90 -32.21
CA LEU A 299 1.25 13.19 -31.77
C LEU A 299 1.22 13.32 -30.24
N PHE A 300 1.16 12.20 -29.52
CA PHE A 300 0.93 12.16 -28.08
C PHE A 300 2.22 12.00 -27.29
N LYS A 301 3.32 11.53 -27.90
CA LYS A 301 4.61 11.29 -27.23
C LYS A 301 5.18 12.48 -26.44
N ASP A 302 4.76 13.71 -26.67
CA ASP A 302 5.24 14.88 -25.90
C ASP A 302 4.13 15.57 -25.09
N LYS A 303 2.90 15.02 -25.16
CA LYS A 303 1.69 15.66 -24.63
C LYS A 303 0.91 14.79 -23.66
N TYR A 304 0.92 13.47 -23.83
CA TYR A 304 0.21 12.52 -22.98
C TYR A 304 1.13 11.38 -22.55
N ARG A 305 0.91 10.87 -21.34
CA ARG A 305 1.48 9.59 -20.89
C ARG A 305 0.39 8.74 -20.26
N TRP A 306 0.51 7.43 -20.46
CA TRP A 306 -0.22 6.42 -19.73
C TRP A 306 0.66 5.94 -18.57
N VAL A 307 0.23 6.20 -17.34
CA VAL A 307 0.91 5.73 -16.13
C VAL A 307 0.38 4.35 -15.77
N MET A 308 1.23 3.32 -15.85
CA MET A 308 0.84 1.94 -15.56
C MET A 308 0.48 1.74 -14.08
N GLY A 309 -0.49 0.86 -13.78
CA GLY A 309 -0.68 0.26 -12.45
C GLY A 309 -0.91 1.22 -11.27
N ALA A 310 -1.22 2.51 -11.50
CA ALA A 310 -1.23 3.52 -10.45
C ALA A 310 -2.58 4.25 -10.30
N GLY A 311 -3.69 3.53 -10.41
CA GLY A 311 -5.01 4.03 -10.01
C GLY A 311 -5.09 4.34 -8.51
N LYS A 312 -4.41 5.39 -8.03
CA LYS A 312 -4.42 5.92 -6.64
C LYS A 312 -5.81 6.44 -6.17
N ARG A 313 -6.88 6.12 -6.90
CA ARG A 313 -8.25 6.60 -6.62
C ARG A 313 -9.34 5.55 -6.87
N LYS A 314 -9.03 4.38 -7.45
CA LYS A 314 -9.99 3.29 -7.68
C LYS A 314 -9.24 1.97 -7.56
N LYS A 315 -9.76 1.04 -6.74
CA LYS A 315 -9.24 -0.32 -6.46
C LYS A 315 -9.18 -1.24 -7.69
N THR A 316 -8.61 -0.78 -8.80
CA THR A 316 -8.44 -1.52 -10.04
C THR A 316 -7.01 -1.31 -10.49
N SER A 317 -6.35 -2.37 -10.92
CA SER A 317 -5.02 -2.39 -11.55
C SER A 317 -4.92 -1.56 -12.86
N ALA A 318 -5.98 -0.85 -13.24
CA ALA A 318 -6.00 0.05 -14.38
C ALA A 318 -5.14 1.30 -14.10
N GLY A 319 -4.25 1.62 -15.04
CA GLY A 319 -3.45 2.85 -15.03
C GLY A 319 -4.31 4.12 -15.22
N TYR A 320 -3.66 5.26 -15.39
CA TYR A 320 -4.34 6.54 -15.65
C TYR A 320 -3.56 7.41 -16.63
N TRP A 321 -4.26 8.35 -17.26
CA TRP A 321 -3.67 9.29 -18.20
C TRP A 321 -3.23 10.59 -17.52
N ILE A 322 -2.07 11.08 -17.92
CA ILE A 322 -1.55 12.41 -17.57
C ILE A 322 -1.29 13.20 -18.85
N CYS A 323 -1.45 14.52 -18.77
CA CYS A 323 -1.17 15.45 -19.86
C CYS A 323 -0.11 16.47 -19.45
N TYR A 324 0.83 16.75 -20.35
CA TYR A 324 1.88 17.73 -20.14
C TYR A 324 1.40 19.13 -20.49
N LYS A 325 1.37 20.02 -19.49
CA LYS A 325 1.01 21.43 -19.65
C LYS A 325 1.86 22.28 -18.73
N ASN A 326 2.38 23.41 -19.25
CA ASN A 326 3.13 24.39 -18.46
C ASN A 326 4.31 23.82 -17.65
N GLY A 327 5.02 22.82 -18.19
CA GLY A 327 6.19 22.22 -17.53
C GLY A 327 5.85 21.10 -16.53
N VAL A 328 4.58 20.69 -16.39
CA VAL A 328 4.15 19.68 -15.43
C VAL A 328 3.15 18.70 -16.04
N TRP A 329 3.21 17.45 -15.59
CA TRP A 329 2.27 16.38 -15.93
C TRP A 329 1.09 16.35 -14.96
N VAL A 330 -0.13 16.50 -15.48
CA VAL A 330 -1.36 16.57 -14.68
C VAL A 330 -2.31 15.45 -15.07
N PRO A 331 -2.92 14.72 -14.11
CA PRO A 331 -3.96 13.73 -14.40
C PRO A 331 -5.13 14.31 -15.18
N ILE A 332 -5.62 13.58 -16.17
CA ILE A 332 -6.78 13.96 -16.97
C ILE A 332 -7.83 12.84 -17.01
N PRO A 333 -9.13 13.18 -17.11
CA PRO A 333 -10.18 12.23 -17.43
C PRO A 333 -10.02 11.65 -18.85
N GLU A 334 -10.46 10.41 -19.06
CA GLU A 334 -10.35 9.70 -20.35
C GLU A 334 -11.21 10.39 -21.42
N GLU A 335 -12.32 11.01 -21.04
CA GLU A 335 -13.21 11.73 -21.96
C GLU A 335 -12.52 12.97 -22.59
N ILE A 336 -11.63 13.64 -21.84
CA ILE A 336 -10.82 14.75 -22.38
C ILE A 336 -9.80 14.21 -23.39
N LEU A 337 -9.17 13.07 -23.08
CA LEU A 337 -8.21 12.42 -23.96
C LEU A 337 -8.87 11.95 -25.27
N GLU A 338 -10.03 11.31 -25.19
CA GLU A 338 -10.78 10.82 -26.36
C GLU A 338 -11.16 11.97 -27.30
N LYS A 339 -11.64 13.08 -26.73
CA LYS A 339 -11.91 14.30 -27.50
C LYS A 339 -10.63 14.81 -28.18
N ASP A 340 -9.54 14.96 -27.42
CA ASP A 340 -8.27 15.47 -27.94
C ASP A 340 -7.68 14.53 -29.01
N ALA A 341 -7.86 13.21 -28.89
CA ALA A 341 -7.44 12.21 -29.86
C ALA A 341 -8.23 12.31 -31.16
N SER A 342 -9.56 12.43 -31.07
CA SER A 342 -10.43 12.67 -32.24
C SER A 342 -10.03 13.96 -32.95
N ASP A 343 -9.89 15.07 -32.21
CA ASP A 343 -9.51 16.36 -32.77
C ASP A 343 -8.12 16.30 -33.44
N ALA A 344 -7.14 15.65 -32.81
CA ALA A 344 -5.78 15.52 -33.33
C ALA A 344 -5.72 14.69 -34.63
N LEU A 345 -6.41 13.54 -34.67
CA LEU A 345 -6.49 12.71 -35.87
C LEU A 345 -7.16 13.45 -37.03
N ARG A 346 -8.29 14.11 -36.78
CA ARG A 346 -8.95 14.91 -37.83
C ARG A 346 -8.05 16.00 -38.36
N GLN A 347 -7.39 16.77 -37.47
CA GLN A 347 -6.49 17.84 -37.90
C GLN A 347 -5.32 17.31 -38.73
N ARG A 348 -4.77 16.14 -38.35
CA ARG A 348 -3.71 15.46 -39.10
C ARG A 348 -4.18 15.04 -40.49
N TYR A 349 -5.30 14.32 -40.59
CA TYR A 349 -5.79 13.82 -41.88
C TYR A 349 -6.31 14.93 -42.80
N VAL A 350 -6.92 16.00 -42.26
CA VAL A 350 -7.30 17.18 -43.06
C VAL A 350 -6.08 17.84 -43.69
N ARG A 351 -4.95 17.89 -42.96
CA ARG A 351 -3.69 18.43 -43.51
C ARG A 351 -3.16 17.55 -44.63
N GLU A 352 -3.14 16.24 -44.44
CA GLU A 352 -2.70 15.29 -45.48
C GLU A 352 -3.58 15.36 -46.74
N ILE A 353 -4.90 15.54 -46.58
CA ILE A 353 -5.82 15.76 -47.71
C ILE A 353 -5.44 17.02 -48.50
N ALA A 354 -5.06 18.10 -47.81
CA ALA A 354 -4.69 19.35 -48.45
C ALA A 354 -3.35 19.25 -49.22
N GLU A 355 -2.50 18.27 -48.88
CA GLU A 355 -1.17 18.08 -49.45
C GLU A 355 -1.17 17.05 -50.60
N THR A 356 -2.07 16.06 -50.58
CA THR A 356 -2.16 15.06 -51.65
C THR A 356 -2.90 15.59 -52.88
N LYS A 357 -2.47 15.11 -54.06
CA LYS A 357 -3.13 15.37 -55.35
C LYS A 357 -3.86 14.14 -55.89
N ASP A 358 -3.70 12.99 -55.24
CA ASP A 358 -4.35 11.74 -55.65
C ASP A 358 -5.78 11.69 -55.09
N ARG A 359 -6.76 11.41 -55.96
CA ARG A 359 -8.17 11.29 -55.55
C ARG A 359 -8.43 10.07 -54.68
N ASN A 360 -7.65 9.00 -54.84
CA ASN A 360 -7.80 7.79 -54.02
C ASN A 360 -7.35 8.05 -52.58
N ASP A 361 -6.21 8.71 -52.39
CA ASP A 361 -5.73 9.15 -51.07
C ASP A 361 -6.75 10.05 -50.38
N VAL A 362 -7.32 11.02 -51.09
CA VAL A 362 -8.36 11.91 -50.55
C VAL A 362 -9.57 11.10 -50.05
N ARG A 363 -9.99 10.08 -50.79
CA ARG A 363 -11.12 9.23 -50.41
C ARG A 363 -10.81 8.38 -49.18
N GLU A 364 -9.60 7.81 -49.10
CA GLU A 364 -9.17 7.02 -47.96
C GLU A 364 -9.02 7.88 -46.69
N LEU A 365 -8.41 9.05 -46.79
CA LEU A 365 -8.26 9.99 -45.69
C LEU A 365 -9.61 10.54 -45.21
N ALA A 366 -10.57 10.78 -46.11
CA ALA A 366 -11.93 11.17 -45.73
C ALA A 366 -12.62 10.09 -44.87
N LYS A 367 -12.42 8.81 -45.22
CA LYS A 367 -12.91 7.67 -44.42
C LYS A 367 -12.22 7.61 -43.06
N LYS A 368 -10.91 7.87 -42.99
CA LYS A 368 -10.17 7.96 -41.71
C LYS A 368 -10.68 9.11 -40.82
N ILE A 369 -11.11 10.24 -41.42
CA ILE A 369 -11.73 11.35 -40.68
C ILE A 369 -13.08 10.92 -40.08
N GLU A 370 -13.92 10.22 -40.85
CA GLU A 370 -15.19 9.68 -40.35
C GLU A 370 -14.97 8.66 -39.23
N ASP A 371 -14.04 7.72 -39.44
CA ASP A 371 -13.64 6.72 -38.44
C ASP A 371 -13.14 7.42 -37.14
N SER A 372 -12.38 8.52 -37.25
CA SER A 372 -11.91 9.29 -36.08
C SER A 372 -13.02 10.04 -35.31
N CYS A 373 -14.24 10.12 -35.85
CA CYS A 373 -15.41 10.64 -35.15
C CYS A 373 -16.21 9.53 -34.44
N THR A 374 -15.79 8.27 -34.57
CA THR A 374 -16.47 7.12 -33.97
C THR A 374 -15.83 6.77 -32.63
N HIS A 375 -16.60 6.80 -31.55
CA HIS A 375 -16.12 6.51 -30.19
C HIS A 375 -15.35 5.17 -30.11
N ALA A 376 -15.93 4.08 -30.61
CA ALA A 376 -15.28 2.76 -30.58
C ALA A 376 -13.91 2.73 -31.28
N ARG A 377 -13.72 3.50 -32.35
CA ARG A 377 -12.45 3.61 -33.08
C ARG A 377 -11.41 4.37 -32.28
N ILE A 378 -11.80 5.48 -31.66
CA ILE A 378 -10.92 6.27 -30.80
C ILE A 378 -10.51 5.48 -29.55
N THR A 379 -11.46 4.86 -28.86
CA THR A 379 -11.15 4.03 -27.69
C THR A 379 -10.27 2.82 -28.08
N GLY A 380 -10.54 2.18 -29.22
CA GLY A 380 -9.71 1.10 -29.75
C GLY A 380 -8.28 1.55 -30.02
N ALA A 381 -8.10 2.68 -30.71
CA ALA A 381 -6.79 3.27 -30.97
C ALA A 381 -6.04 3.63 -29.67
N LEU A 382 -6.71 4.29 -28.72
CA LEU A 382 -6.12 4.65 -27.43
C LEU A 382 -5.67 3.44 -26.62
N ASN A 383 -6.39 2.31 -26.71
CA ASN A 383 -5.97 1.08 -26.04
C ASN A 383 -4.65 0.51 -26.60
N PHE A 384 -4.39 0.63 -27.90
CA PHE A 384 -3.08 0.30 -28.47
C PHE A 384 -2.00 1.31 -28.05
N VAL A 385 -2.33 2.61 -28.04
CA VAL A 385 -1.37 3.69 -27.67
C VAL A 385 -0.84 3.54 -26.24
N LYS A 386 -1.60 2.94 -25.31
CA LYS A 386 -1.18 2.69 -23.92
C LYS A 386 0.12 1.90 -23.80
N GLY A 387 0.47 1.09 -24.80
CA GLY A 387 1.72 0.31 -24.84
C GLY A 387 2.85 0.93 -25.64
N TRP A 388 2.66 2.12 -26.22
CA TRP A 388 3.64 2.72 -27.13
C TRP A 388 4.79 3.39 -26.38
N GLU A 389 6.02 3.21 -26.87
CA GLU A 389 7.19 3.90 -26.33
C GLU A 389 7.01 5.42 -26.40
N GLY A 390 7.42 6.12 -25.33
CA GLY A 390 7.20 7.56 -25.20
C GLY A 390 5.77 7.94 -24.81
N VAL A 391 4.82 6.99 -24.75
CA VAL A 391 3.49 7.23 -24.16
C VAL A 391 3.32 6.46 -22.86
N VAL A 392 3.70 5.18 -22.82
CA VAL A 392 3.69 4.41 -21.58
C VAL A 392 4.77 4.93 -20.62
N THR A 393 4.44 5.01 -19.33
CA THR A 393 5.41 5.29 -18.27
C THR A 393 5.12 4.50 -17.01
N ASP A 394 6.18 4.10 -16.33
CA ASP A 394 6.09 3.49 -15.01
C ASP A 394 5.92 4.59 -13.93
N PRO A 395 5.05 4.39 -12.92
CA PRO A 395 4.92 5.32 -11.80
C PRO A 395 6.24 5.71 -11.13
N GLN A 396 7.22 4.81 -11.09
CA GLN A 396 8.53 5.03 -10.46
C GLN A 396 9.41 6.03 -11.23
N ASN A 397 9.08 6.31 -12.50
CA ASN A 397 9.80 7.31 -13.30
C ASN A 397 9.30 8.73 -13.05
N LEU A 398 8.13 8.89 -12.44
CA LEU A 398 7.57 10.20 -12.12
C LEU A 398 8.35 10.85 -10.98
N ASP A 399 8.71 12.13 -11.14
CA ASP A 399 9.44 12.92 -10.15
C ASP A 399 10.77 12.31 -9.63
N LYS A 400 11.40 11.43 -10.42
CA LYS A 400 12.60 10.69 -10.01
C LYS A 400 13.85 11.56 -9.84
N GLU A 401 13.90 12.70 -10.55
CA GLU A 401 15.08 13.56 -10.61
C GLU A 401 15.22 14.46 -9.35
N GLY A 402 15.81 13.92 -8.28
CA GLY A 402 15.93 14.60 -6.98
C GLY A 402 16.77 15.89 -6.98
N TYR A 403 17.72 16.04 -7.92
CA TYR A 403 18.53 17.25 -8.08
C TYR A 403 17.95 18.27 -9.08
N LEU A 404 16.81 17.98 -9.68
CA LEU A 404 16.13 18.93 -10.57
C LEU A 404 14.93 19.52 -9.84
N LEU A 405 14.79 20.85 -9.86
CA LEU A 405 13.68 21.56 -9.24
C LEU A 405 12.82 22.21 -10.32
N ASN A 406 11.61 21.69 -10.52
CA ASN A 406 10.68 22.19 -11.53
C ASN A 406 10.05 23.52 -11.08
N CYS A 407 10.33 24.61 -11.80
CA CYS A 407 9.83 25.96 -11.55
C CYS A 407 8.93 26.45 -12.69
N LYS A 408 8.16 27.54 -12.47
CA LYS A 408 7.25 28.05 -13.51
C LYS A 408 7.95 28.40 -14.83
N ASN A 409 9.19 28.92 -14.77
CA ASN A 409 9.96 29.37 -15.93
C ASN A 409 10.99 28.34 -16.45
N GLY A 410 11.08 27.15 -15.89
CA GLY A 410 12.03 26.13 -16.30
C GLY A 410 12.43 25.19 -15.16
N VAL A 411 13.46 24.38 -15.39
CA VAL A 411 13.95 23.39 -14.42
C VAL A 411 15.32 23.82 -13.91
N VAL A 412 15.44 24.02 -12.60
CA VAL A 412 16.74 24.38 -11.99
C VAL A 412 17.52 23.12 -11.70
N ASN A 413 18.73 23.01 -12.25
CA ASN A 413 19.65 21.96 -11.87
C ASN A 413 20.33 22.34 -10.56
N LEU A 414 20.01 21.70 -9.45
CA LEU A 414 20.54 22.03 -8.12
C LEU A 414 22.04 21.68 -7.96
N LYS A 415 22.62 20.90 -8.90
CA LYS A 415 24.07 20.66 -8.95
C LYS A 415 24.83 21.83 -9.57
N THR A 416 24.33 22.44 -10.63
CA THR A 416 25.00 23.57 -11.31
C THR A 416 24.43 24.94 -10.96
N LEU A 417 23.20 24.98 -10.42
CA LEU A 417 22.36 26.14 -10.15
C LEU A 417 21.89 26.90 -11.40
N GLU A 418 21.94 26.22 -12.56
CA GLU A 418 21.52 26.76 -13.85
C GLU A 418 20.05 26.44 -14.15
N LEU A 419 19.38 27.37 -14.82
CA LEU A 419 18.01 27.20 -15.30
C LEU A 419 18.03 26.55 -16.70
N MET A 420 17.37 25.40 -16.81
CA MET A 420 17.19 24.65 -18.06
C MET A 420 15.75 24.81 -18.58
N PRO A 421 15.51 24.67 -19.89
CA PRO A 421 14.16 24.66 -20.42
C PRO A 421 13.36 23.47 -19.89
N HIS A 422 12.04 23.61 -19.88
CA HIS A 422 11.11 22.52 -19.62
C HIS A 422 11.24 21.41 -20.66
N SER A 423 11.14 20.16 -20.22
CA SER A 423 11.02 18.99 -21.10
C SER A 423 9.96 18.02 -20.56
N PRO A 424 9.09 17.46 -21.42
CA PRO A 424 8.16 16.39 -21.03
C PRO A 424 8.89 15.14 -20.52
N ASP A 425 10.13 14.91 -20.97
CA ASP A 425 10.93 13.73 -20.63
C ASP A 425 11.38 13.70 -19.16
N TYR A 426 11.35 14.85 -18.47
CA TYR A 426 11.67 14.90 -17.04
C TYR A 426 10.58 14.28 -16.16
N LEU A 427 9.36 14.06 -16.69
CA LEU A 427 8.26 13.40 -15.99
C LEU A 427 7.90 14.02 -14.62
N PHE A 428 8.03 15.34 -14.49
CA PHE A 428 7.62 16.05 -13.28
C PHE A 428 6.10 16.14 -13.17
N THR A 429 5.55 15.67 -12.05
CA THR A 429 4.15 15.89 -11.64
C THR A 429 4.02 16.98 -10.58
N LYS A 430 5.16 17.53 -10.14
CA LYS A 430 5.27 18.58 -9.11
C LYS A 430 5.92 19.83 -9.70
N GLN A 431 5.50 21.01 -9.25
CA GLN A 431 6.10 22.28 -9.65
C GLN A 431 6.09 23.27 -8.48
N VAL A 432 7.13 24.10 -8.35
CA VAL A 432 7.12 25.23 -7.41
C VAL A 432 6.28 26.39 -7.96
N ASN A 433 5.65 27.14 -7.06
CA ASN A 433 4.76 28.25 -7.41
C ASN A 433 5.49 29.59 -7.70
N ALA A 434 6.77 29.55 -8.11
CA ALA A 434 7.60 30.72 -8.38
C ALA A 434 8.52 30.52 -9.60
N ASN A 435 9.05 31.62 -10.15
CA ASN A 435 10.10 31.59 -11.17
C ASN A 435 11.48 31.68 -10.50
N TYR A 436 12.45 30.92 -10.99
CA TYR A 436 13.83 31.09 -10.57
C TYR A 436 14.55 32.14 -11.43
N LYS A 437 14.97 33.23 -10.78
CA LYS A 437 15.64 34.38 -11.41
C LYS A 437 16.82 34.82 -10.54
N PRO A 438 18.06 34.35 -10.81
CA PRO A 438 19.23 34.53 -9.95
C PRO A 438 19.55 35.99 -9.58
N GLU A 439 19.12 36.94 -10.40
CA GLU A 439 19.34 38.37 -10.24
C GLU A 439 18.33 39.07 -9.33
N ILE A 440 17.17 38.45 -9.06
CA ILE A 440 16.11 39.06 -8.24
C ILE A 440 16.44 38.87 -6.75
N LYS A 441 16.27 39.95 -5.99
CA LYS A 441 16.40 40.00 -4.54
C LYS A 441 15.04 40.07 -3.86
N SER A 442 15.00 39.79 -2.56
CA SER A 442 13.78 39.77 -1.75
C SER A 442 13.97 40.62 -0.47
N PRO A 443 14.09 41.95 -0.59
CA PRO A 443 14.35 42.83 0.55
C PRO A 443 13.28 42.78 1.65
N VAL A 444 12.00 42.59 1.32
CA VAL A 444 10.93 42.46 2.33
C VAL A 444 11.07 41.15 3.09
N TRP A 445 11.35 40.05 2.39
CA TRP A 445 11.66 38.76 2.99
C TRP A 445 12.89 38.81 3.90
N GLU A 446 13.98 39.39 3.42
CA GLU A 446 15.22 39.53 4.20
C GLU A 446 15.01 40.42 5.43
N ALA A 447 14.21 41.48 5.33
CA ALA A 447 13.85 42.32 6.47
C ALA A 447 13.01 41.56 7.50
N HIS A 448 12.04 40.75 7.07
CA HIS A 448 11.26 39.86 7.93
C HIS A 448 12.17 38.89 8.68
N LEU A 449 13.08 38.20 7.97
CA LEU A 449 14.01 37.28 8.62
C LEU A 449 14.98 38.01 9.56
N ARG A 450 15.50 39.19 9.20
CA ARG A 450 16.39 39.98 10.07
C ARG A 450 15.67 40.42 11.35
N ARG A 451 14.37 40.73 11.29
CA ARG A 451 13.56 41.09 12.46
C ARG A 451 13.41 39.96 13.47
N PHE A 452 13.30 38.72 12.98
CA PHE A 452 13.08 37.54 13.84
C PHE A 452 14.35 36.74 14.16
N LEU A 453 15.37 36.87 13.31
CA LEU A 453 16.69 36.23 13.40
C LEU A 453 17.78 37.30 13.17
N PRO A 454 18.02 38.18 14.16
CA PRO A 454 18.96 39.29 14.03
C PRO A 454 20.41 38.82 13.95
N ASN A 455 20.74 37.66 14.54
CA ASN A 455 22.04 37.05 14.42
C ASN A 455 22.24 36.49 12.99
N ASP A 456 23.29 36.96 12.32
CA ASP A 456 23.60 36.63 10.93
C ASP A 456 23.93 35.15 10.73
N ASN A 457 24.61 34.50 11.69
CA ASN A 457 24.94 33.08 11.62
C ASN A 457 23.67 32.21 11.72
N ILE A 458 22.77 32.53 12.66
CA ILE A 458 21.50 31.79 12.82
C ILE A 458 20.64 31.94 11.55
N ARG A 459 20.55 33.16 11.02
CA ARG A 459 19.78 33.42 9.79
C ARG A 459 20.38 32.71 8.58
N ARG A 460 21.73 32.67 8.46
CA ARG A 460 22.46 31.88 7.47
C ARG A 460 22.20 30.38 7.65
N GLN A 461 22.17 29.86 8.88
CA GLN A 461 21.83 28.45 9.15
C GLN A 461 20.44 28.10 8.62
N VAL A 462 19.43 28.94 8.90
CA VAL A 462 18.06 28.73 8.39
C VAL A 462 18.03 28.74 6.86
N GLN A 463 18.73 29.66 6.22
CA GLN A 463 18.83 29.71 4.76
C GLN A 463 19.46 28.43 4.18
N ARG A 464 20.55 27.95 4.80
CA ARG A 464 21.26 26.73 4.39
C ARG A 464 20.40 25.48 4.58
N ASP A 465 19.72 25.34 5.73
CA ASP A 465 18.85 24.20 6.01
C ASP A 465 17.69 24.13 5.00
N LEU A 466 17.04 25.27 4.72
CA LEU A 466 15.96 25.35 3.73
C LEU A 466 16.46 25.15 2.30
N GLY A 467 17.65 25.67 1.96
CA GLY A 467 18.27 25.48 0.65
C GLY A 467 18.70 24.04 0.38
N MET A 468 19.31 23.38 1.37
CA MET A 468 19.64 21.96 1.32
C MET A 468 18.38 21.11 1.13
N ALA A 469 17.29 21.46 1.82
CA ALA A 469 16.01 20.77 1.72
C ALA A 469 15.31 20.91 0.35
N LEU A 470 15.84 21.70 -0.59
CA LEU A 470 15.38 21.70 -1.98
C LEU A 470 15.79 20.43 -2.74
N ILE A 471 16.80 19.69 -2.25
CA ILE A 471 17.26 18.43 -2.84
C ILE A 471 16.26 17.32 -2.47
N GLY A 472 15.71 16.66 -3.47
CA GLY A 472 14.76 15.55 -3.30
C GLY A 472 15.42 14.20 -3.05
N GLU A 473 16.57 14.16 -2.38
CA GLU A 473 17.29 12.94 -2.02
C GLU A 473 17.69 13.02 -0.54
N ALA A 474 17.44 11.97 0.24
CA ALA A 474 17.84 11.85 1.65
C ALA A 474 19.37 11.66 1.79
N THR A 475 20.10 12.72 1.44
CA THR A 475 21.57 12.75 1.47
C THR A 475 22.10 13.13 2.85
N TYR A 476 21.30 13.82 3.68
CA TYR A 476 21.74 14.35 4.97
C TYR A 476 20.74 14.07 6.08
N GLN A 477 21.20 13.41 7.14
CA GLN A 477 20.38 13.12 8.31
C GLN A 477 20.34 14.35 9.23
N VAL A 478 19.33 15.19 9.06
CA VAL A 478 19.16 16.41 9.85
C VAL A 478 17.69 16.62 10.25
N LEU A 479 17.50 17.18 11.44
CA LEU A 479 16.24 17.64 11.99
C LEU A 479 16.43 19.06 12.57
N PRO A 480 16.19 20.12 11.78
CA PRO A 480 16.13 21.47 12.31
C PRO A 480 14.91 21.63 13.23
N ILE A 481 15.16 22.03 14.47
CA ILE A 481 14.12 22.33 15.47
C ILE A 481 14.08 23.84 15.65
N TRP A 482 13.04 24.50 15.15
CA TRP A 482 12.82 25.93 15.33
C TRP A 482 12.08 26.16 16.65
N TRP A 483 12.80 26.63 17.66
CA TRP A 483 12.28 26.81 19.02
C TRP A 483 12.06 28.30 19.34
N GLY A 484 10.92 28.65 19.94
CA GLY A 484 10.69 30.00 20.49
C GLY A 484 9.29 30.20 21.08
N THR A 485 9.09 31.21 21.91
CA THR A 485 7.93 31.36 22.83
C THR A 485 6.67 32.01 22.23
N GLY A 486 6.37 31.73 20.96
CA GLY A 486 5.21 32.26 20.22
C GLY A 486 5.31 33.75 19.84
N GLY A 487 4.81 34.10 18.65
CA GLY A 487 4.91 35.46 18.11
C GLY A 487 6.30 35.80 17.53
N ASN A 488 7.11 34.77 17.23
CA ASN A 488 8.48 34.92 16.73
C ASN A 488 8.61 34.68 15.22
N GLY A 489 7.56 34.80 14.41
CA GLY A 489 7.66 34.66 12.95
C GLY A 489 7.83 33.24 12.37
N LYS A 490 8.16 32.21 13.18
CA LYS A 490 8.32 30.80 12.76
C LYS A 490 7.24 30.30 11.80
N SER A 491 5.98 30.34 12.23
CA SER A 491 4.84 29.83 11.45
C SER A 491 4.58 30.66 10.20
N THR A 492 4.84 31.96 10.22
CA THR A 492 4.73 32.84 9.05
C THR A 492 5.78 32.46 8.00
N THR A 493 7.04 32.32 8.42
CA THR A 493 8.15 31.88 7.54
C THR A 493 7.87 30.51 6.94
N ALA A 494 7.43 29.53 7.74
CA ALA A 494 7.10 28.20 7.25
C ALA A 494 5.97 28.23 6.21
N LYS A 495 4.89 28.99 6.44
CA LYS A 495 3.77 29.13 5.50
C LYS A 495 4.20 29.76 4.17
N VAL A 496 5.05 30.78 4.19
CA VAL A 496 5.58 31.42 2.97
C VAL A 496 6.40 30.42 2.15
N VAL A 497 7.33 29.70 2.79
CA VAL A 497 8.13 28.66 2.12
C VAL A 497 7.24 27.54 1.58
N GLN A 498 6.25 27.08 2.35
CA GLN A 498 5.29 26.06 1.89
C GLN A 498 4.52 26.53 0.65
N THR A 499 4.08 27.79 0.62
CA THR A 499 3.31 28.34 -0.50
C THR A 499 4.16 28.50 -1.76
N ILE A 500 5.45 28.80 -1.62
CA ILE A 500 6.39 28.92 -2.74
C ILE A 500 6.75 27.54 -3.30
N LEU A 501 7.06 26.59 -2.44
CA LEU A 501 7.47 25.24 -2.86
C LEU A 501 6.30 24.35 -3.26
N ASP A 502 5.08 24.70 -2.83
CA ASP A 502 3.79 24.13 -3.23
C ASP A 502 3.78 22.59 -3.24
N ASP A 503 3.78 21.96 -4.41
CA ASP A 503 3.77 20.50 -4.54
C ASP A 503 4.94 19.81 -3.82
N TYR A 504 6.10 20.48 -3.72
CA TYR A 504 7.28 19.99 -3.02
C TYR A 504 7.27 20.26 -1.52
N ALA A 505 6.29 21.00 -0.99
CA ALA A 505 6.15 21.22 0.44
C ALA A 505 4.95 20.50 1.04
N GLY A 506 5.09 20.10 2.31
CA GLY A 506 4.05 19.42 3.07
C GLY A 506 3.95 19.95 4.49
N LYS A 507 2.83 19.59 5.14
CA LYS A 507 2.66 19.72 6.59
C LYS A 507 2.49 18.32 7.14
N ALA A 508 3.33 17.94 8.10
CA ALA A 508 3.19 16.67 8.79
C ALA A 508 1.97 16.68 9.69
N ALA A 509 1.44 15.48 9.97
CA ALA A 509 0.46 15.30 11.04
C ALA A 509 1.02 15.86 12.36
N PRO A 510 0.20 16.53 13.20
CA PRO A 510 0.63 16.96 14.51
C PRO A 510 1.23 15.80 15.28
N ASP A 511 2.29 16.07 16.01
CA ASP A 511 2.96 15.09 16.84
C ASP A 511 3.62 13.95 16.07
N LEU A 512 3.79 14.02 14.73
CA LEU A 512 4.31 12.91 13.91
C LEU A 512 5.54 12.23 14.53
N LEU A 513 6.43 13.03 15.13
CA LEU A 513 7.68 12.60 15.75
C LEU A 513 7.61 12.38 17.26
N ALA A 514 6.46 12.59 17.90
CA ALA A 514 6.29 12.36 19.34
C ALA A 514 5.90 10.91 19.66
N GLU A 515 6.43 10.38 20.76
CA GLU A 515 6.06 9.07 21.30
C GLU A 515 4.54 8.99 21.51
N SER A 516 3.96 7.88 21.08
CA SER A 516 2.53 7.57 21.25
C SER A 516 2.38 6.22 21.92
N ARG A 517 1.37 6.08 22.79
CA ARG A 517 0.98 4.79 23.39
C ARG A 517 0.26 3.87 22.40
N PHE A 518 -0.24 4.44 21.30
CA PHE A 518 -0.95 3.72 20.25
C PHE A 518 -0.15 3.76 18.96
N GLU A 519 -0.20 2.66 18.22
CA GLU A 519 0.36 2.57 16.87
C GLU A 519 -0.31 3.62 15.98
N ARG A 520 0.49 4.52 15.39
CA ARG A 520 -0.03 5.62 14.58
C ARG A 520 -0.37 5.13 13.18
N HIS A 521 -1.30 5.85 12.53
CA HIS A 521 -1.77 5.47 11.21
C HIS A 521 -0.66 5.67 10.15
N PRO A 522 -0.34 4.65 9.32
CA PRO A 522 0.62 4.74 8.23
C PRO A 522 0.31 5.81 7.17
N THR A 523 -0.89 6.38 7.20
CA THR A 523 -1.34 7.47 6.33
C THR A 523 -0.56 8.76 6.61
N GLU A 524 -0.17 9.02 7.86
CA GLU A 524 0.65 10.20 8.20
C GLU A 524 2.03 10.15 7.53
N ILE A 525 2.56 8.94 7.27
CA ILE A 525 3.83 8.73 6.55
C ILE A 525 3.61 8.87 5.04
N ALA A 526 2.46 8.42 4.52
CA ALA A 526 2.13 8.51 3.10
C ALA A 526 2.10 9.96 2.59
N ASP A 527 1.68 10.91 3.44
CA ASP A 527 1.65 12.35 3.13
C ASP A 527 3.05 12.97 2.90
N LEU A 528 4.12 12.28 3.33
CA LEU A 528 5.51 12.71 3.14
C LEU A 528 6.04 12.38 1.73
N TYR A 529 5.33 11.55 0.98
CA TYR A 529 5.76 11.06 -0.33
C TYR A 529 5.99 12.17 -1.34
N GLY A 530 7.20 12.23 -1.90
CA GLY A 530 7.57 13.19 -2.93
C GLY A 530 7.64 14.64 -2.46
N LYS A 531 7.53 14.89 -1.15
CA LYS A 531 7.79 16.20 -0.54
C LYS A 531 9.30 16.36 -0.35
N ARG A 532 9.76 17.61 -0.35
CA ARG A 532 11.16 18.01 -0.13
C ARG A 532 11.32 18.82 1.16
N VAL A 533 10.34 19.67 1.47
CA VAL A 533 10.27 20.39 2.75
C VAL A 533 8.99 20.02 3.49
N VAL A 534 9.11 19.52 4.72
CA VAL A 534 7.95 19.19 5.53
C VAL A 534 8.08 19.88 6.89
N PHE A 535 7.08 20.69 7.24
CA PHE A 535 6.99 21.29 8.56
C PHE A 535 6.05 20.48 9.45
N SER A 536 6.54 20.06 10.62
CA SER A 536 5.72 19.52 11.71
C SER A 536 5.54 20.59 12.77
N ILE A 537 4.30 20.82 13.20
CA ILE A 537 3.98 21.75 14.28
C ILE A 537 3.58 20.90 15.49
N GLU A 538 4.38 21.01 16.55
CA GLU A 538 4.13 20.30 17.82
C GLU A 538 3.32 21.21 18.75
N MET A 539 2.30 20.64 19.40
CA MET A 539 1.42 21.38 20.31
C MET A 539 2.04 21.60 21.69
N ASP A 540 1.55 22.61 22.43
CA ASP A 540 2.08 23.25 23.66
C ASP A 540 2.35 22.37 24.90
N LYS A 541 2.39 21.05 24.79
CA LYS A 541 2.79 20.14 25.88
C LYS A 541 4.18 19.60 25.62
N ILE A 542 5.01 19.55 26.66
CA ILE A 542 6.27 18.81 26.63
C ILE A 542 5.96 17.35 26.24
N LYS A 543 6.48 16.91 25.11
CA LYS A 543 6.36 15.55 24.58
C LYS A 543 7.74 14.98 24.36
N ARG A 544 7.86 13.67 24.49
CA ARG A 544 9.08 12.93 24.20
C ARG A 544 9.15 12.60 22.71
N LEU A 545 10.32 12.77 22.09
CA LEU A 545 10.54 12.38 20.70
C LEU A 545 10.63 10.85 20.59
N ASP A 546 9.98 10.30 19.57
CA ASP A 546 10.14 8.90 19.16
C ASP A 546 11.46 8.77 18.39
N GLU A 547 12.47 8.22 19.07
CA GLU A 547 13.81 8.06 18.51
C GLU A 547 13.83 7.16 17.28
N GLY A 548 13.06 6.06 17.30
CA GLY A 548 13.01 5.11 16.20
C GLY A 548 12.43 5.75 14.95
N LYS A 549 11.25 6.35 15.09
CA LYS A 549 10.55 7.02 13.99
C LYS A 549 11.29 8.24 13.47
N THR A 550 11.92 9.01 14.37
CA THR A 550 12.73 10.17 13.96
C THR A 550 13.92 9.71 13.12
N LYS A 551 14.61 8.63 13.51
CA LYS A 551 15.74 8.08 12.74
C LYS A 551 15.34 7.54 11.39
N GLU A 552 14.19 6.89 11.32
CA GLU A 552 13.58 6.35 10.10
C GLU A 552 13.24 7.50 9.13
N LEU A 553 12.48 8.50 9.58
CA LEU A 553 11.98 9.57 8.70
C LEU A 553 13.02 10.64 8.35
N THR A 554 14.07 10.82 9.17
CA THR A 554 15.22 11.67 8.83
C THR A 554 16.38 10.87 8.22
N GLY A 555 16.19 9.55 8.07
CA GLY A 555 17.11 8.65 7.41
C GLY A 555 16.95 8.66 5.89
N GLY A 556 17.73 7.82 5.22
CA GLY A 556 17.57 7.51 3.80
C GLY A 556 17.07 6.10 3.55
N ASP A 557 16.60 5.42 4.60
CA ASP A 557 16.10 4.04 4.52
C ASP A 557 14.70 4.03 3.91
N ILE A 558 14.34 2.92 3.26
CA ILE A 558 13.00 2.74 2.68
C ILE A 558 11.95 2.74 3.79
N VAL A 559 10.92 3.56 3.61
CA VAL A 559 9.76 3.65 4.51
C VAL A 559 8.53 3.03 3.87
N LYS A 560 7.72 2.38 4.70
CA LYS A 560 6.50 1.69 4.26
C LYS A 560 5.27 2.49 4.68
N ALA A 561 4.38 2.79 3.74
CA ALA A 561 3.21 3.63 3.97
C ALA A 561 1.97 3.13 3.21
N ARG A 562 0.78 3.63 3.60
CA ARG A 562 -0.47 3.43 2.86
C ARG A 562 -1.48 4.54 3.15
N TYR A 563 -2.29 4.87 2.15
CA TYR A 563 -3.50 5.65 2.37
C TYR A 563 -4.63 4.76 2.92
N MET A 564 -5.66 5.39 3.49
CA MET A 564 -6.80 4.67 4.06
C MET A 564 -7.53 3.88 2.97
N GLY A 565 -7.64 2.56 3.15
CA GLY A 565 -8.32 1.68 2.19
C GLY A 565 -7.48 1.28 0.97
N GLU A 566 -6.18 1.58 0.98
CA GLU A 566 -5.20 1.20 -0.05
C GLU A 566 -4.17 0.19 0.48
N ASP A 567 -3.44 -0.44 -0.45
CA ASP A 567 -2.35 -1.36 -0.14
C ASP A 567 -1.09 -0.62 0.32
N PHE A 568 -0.22 -1.34 1.05
CA PHE A 568 1.07 -0.81 1.43
C PHE A 568 2.01 -0.71 0.23
N TRP A 569 2.78 0.36 0.21
CA TRP A 569 3.84 0.60 -0.75
C TRP A 569 5.04 1.24 -0.04
N GLU A 570 6.17 1.26 -0.73
CA GLU A 570 7.46 1.62 -0.17
C GLU A 570 8.07 2.79 -0.94
N PHE A 571 8.75 3.69 -0.23
CA PHE A 571 9.52 4.77 -0.84
C PHE A 571 10.73 5.16 -0.04
N VAL A 572 11.71 5.76 -0.72
CA VAL A 572 12.84 6.42 -0.08
C VAL A 572 12.41 7.84 0.30
N PRO A 573 12.60 8.29 1.55
CA PRO A 573 12.34 9.66 1.96
C PRO A 573 13.07 10.66 1.05
N THR A 574 12.35 11.67 0.57
CA THR A 574 12.89 12.77 -0.24
C THR A 574 12.86 14.10 0.51
N HIS A 575 12.33 14.11 1.74
CA HIS A 575 12.00 15.31 2.49
C HIS A 575 13.01 15.58 3.60
N THR A 576 13.18 16.86 3.94
CA THR A 576 13.75 17.30 5.22
C THR A 576 12.62 17.73 6.14
N LEU A 577 12.61 17.20 7.37
CA LEU A 577 11.65 17.55 8.41
C LEU A 577 12.12 18.77 9.20
N PHE A 578 11.25 19.74 9.38
CA PHE A 578 11.45 20.92 10.22
C PHE A 578 10.44 20.87 11.37
N LEU A 579 10.94 20.87 12.61
CA LEU A 579 10.10 20.82 13.80
C LEU A 579 9.90 22.22 14.36
N LEU A 580 8.67 22.73 14.33
CA LEU A 580 8.32 24.03 14.91
C LEU A 580 7.72 23.81 16.30
N VAL A 581 8.43 24.24 17.33
CA VAL A 581 8.05 24.01 18.73
C VAL A 581 8.06 25.29 19.56
N ASN A 582 7.14 25.35 20.53
CA ASN A 582 7.16 26.37 21.59
C ASN A 582 7.92 25.87 22.83
N GLN A 583 7.83 24.57 23.11
CA GLN A 583 8.57 23.89 24.17
C GLN A 583 9.47 22.84 23.55
N LYS A 584 10.74 22.76 23.99
CA LYS A 584 11.67 21.75 23.51
C LYS A 584 11.12 20.37 23.88
N PRO A 585 11.05 19.41 22.94
CA PRO A 585 10.63 18.06 23.30
C PRO A 585 11.67 17.40 24.21
N THR A 586 11.31 16.34 24.92
CA THR A 586 12.29 15.54 25.67
C THR A 586 12.95 14.52 24.73
N VAL A 587 14.26 14.40 24.80
CA VAL A 587 15.05 13.39 24.07
C VAL A 587 15.88 12.64 25.09
N THR A 588 16.04 11.32 24.99
CA THR A 588 16.94 10.67 25.93
C THR A 588 18.39 11.05 25.68
N GLY A 589 19.13 11.35 26.75
CA GLY A 589 20.54 11.75 26.66
C GLY A 589 21.47 10.70 26.03
N THR A 590 21.05 9.45 25.88
CA THR A 590 21.91 8.37 25.34
C THR A 590 21.96 8.19 23.85
N ASP A 591 21.04 8.79 23.11
CA ASP A 591 20.93 8.50 21.68
C ASP A 591 21.77 9.46 20.84
N TYR A 592 23.10 9.27 20.87
CA TYR A 592 24.04 10.08 20.08
C TYR A 592 23.70 10.10 18.58
N ALA A 593 23.10 9.00 18.08
CA ALA A 593 22.68 8.92 16.69
C ALA A 593 21.51 9.86 16.38
N LEU A 594 20.60 10.12 17.32
CA LEU A 594 19.58 11.15 17.16
C LEU A 594 20.16 12.56 17.36
N TRP A 595 20.98 12.76 18.39
CA TRP A 595 21.56 14.08 18.70
C TRP A 595 22.41 14.65 17.56
N ARG A 596 23.16 13.82 16.81
CA ARG A 596 23.90 14.28 15.61
C ARG A 596 22.99 14.82 14.49
N ARG A 597 21.69 14.50 14.50
CA ARG A 597 20.70 14.96 13.52
C ARG A 597 20.06 16.28 13.95
N ILE A 598 19.91 16.50 15.26
CA ILE A 598 19.21 17.66 15.80
C ILE A 598 20.04 18.93 15.58
N ARG A 599 19.38 19.97 15.09
CA ARG A 599 19.90 21.34 15.08
C ARG A 599 18.88 22.25 15.76
N LEU A 600 19.13 22.66 17.01
CA LEU A 600 18.24 23.56 17.73
C LEU A 600 18.48 25.01 17.28
N VAL A 601 17.53 25.57 16.55
CA VAL A 601 17.59 26.93 16.00
C VAL A 601 16.73 27.86 16.86
N PRO A 602 17.32 28.81 17.61
CA PRO A 602 16.57 29.69 18.49
C PRO A 602 15.93 30.85 17.72
N TRP A 603 14.61 31.00 17.88
CA TRP A 603 13.81 32.12 17.39
C TRP A 603 13.35 32.94 18.60
N ASN A 604 14.26 33.74 19.16
CA ASN A 604 14.06 34.43 20.44
C ASN A 604 13.27 35.74 20.33
N GLU A 605 13.33 36.41 19.17
CA GLU A 605 12.71 37.72 18.96
C GLU A 605 11.19 37.64 18.85
N ARG A 606 10.48 38.51 19.57
CA ARG A 606 9.00 38.56 19.57
C ARG A 606 8.51 39.89 19.05
N ILE A 607 7.35 39.87 18.40
CA ILE A 607 6.57 41.09 18.15
C ILE A 607 5.76 41.45 19.39
N THR A 608 5.65 42.75 19.62
CA THR A 608 4.71 43.34 20.57
C THR A 608 3.28 43.24 20.04
N LYS A 609 2.27 43.52 20.88
CA LYS A 609 0.87 43.52 20.45
C LYS A 609 0.60 44.64 19.45
N GLU A 610 1.33 45.75 19.57
CA GLU A 610 1.22 46.94 18.74
C GLU A 610 1.82 46.73 17.35
N GLU A 611 2.87 45.91 17.24
CA GLU A 611 3.45 45.48 15.96
C GLU A 611 2.63 44.36 15.27
N MET A 612 1.67 43.76 15.97
CA MET A 612 0.94 42.59 15.47
C MET A 612 -0.03 42.98 14.34
N ARG A 613 0.26 42.47 13.15
CA ARG A 613 -0.57 42.60 11.96
C ARG A 613 -1.30 41.29 11.66
N PRO A 614 -2.44 41.30 10.95
CA PRO A 614 -3.09 40.08 10.47
C PRO A 614 -2.09 39.22 9.69
N GLN A 615 -1.97 37.93 10.05
CA GLN A 615 -0.92 37.06 9.51
C GLN A 615 -1.04 36.92 7.98
N ASP A 616 -2.26 36.85 7.45
CA ASP A 616 -2.49 36.67 6.02
C ASP A 616 -2.02 37.88 5.19
N GLU A 617 -2.11 39.11 5.74
CA GLU A 617 -1.57 40.31 5.09
C GLU A 617 -0.04 40.27 5.02
N VAL A 618 0.61 39.87 6.12
CA VAL A 618 2.08 39.73 6.15
C VAL A 618 2.54 38.64 5.19
N ILE A 619 1.83 37.51 5.12
CA ILE A 619 2.13 36.44 4.16
C ILE A 619 1.95 36.94 2.73
N ALA A 620 0.87 37.65 2.41
CA ALA A 620 0.63 38.19 1.08
C ALA A 620 1.72 39.21 0.67
N GLU A 621 2.15 40.05 1.60
CA GLU A 621 3.25 41.01 1.40
C GLU A 621 4.57 40.27 1.07
N LEU A 622 4.92 39.24 1.84
CA LEU A 622 6.12 38.43 1.60
C LEU A 622 6.04 37.67 0.28
N LEU A 623 4.87 37.09 -0.04
CA LEU A 623 4.66 36.35 -1.28
C LEU A 623 4.69 37.23 -2.54
N SER A 624 4.59 38.57 -2.40
CA SER A 624 4.85 39.48 -3.52
C SER A 624 6.29 39.36 -4.06
N GLU A 625 7.22 38.85 -3.25
CA GLU A 625 8.61 38.58 -3.61
C GLU A 625 8.90 37.09 -3.86
N ALA A 626 7.89 36.26 -4.18
CA ALA A 626 8.05 34.81 -4.32
C ALA A 626 9.23 34.36 -5.20
N ASP A 627 9.45 35.02 -6.35
CA ASP A 627 10.61 34.75 -7.24
C ASP A 627 11.95 35.01 -6.52
N GLY A 628 12.05 36.14 -5.79
CA GLY A 628 13.25 36.50 -5.04
C GLY A 628 13.49 35.64 -3.80
N ILE A 629 12.42 35.12 -3.19
CA ILE A 629 12.53 34.17 -2.07
C ILE A 629 13.01 32.81 -2.58
N LEU A 630 12.54 32.34 -3.74
CA LEU A 630 13.08 31.12 -4.36
C LEU A 630 14.58 31.28 -4.67
N THR A 631 14.99 32.42 -5.22
CA THR A 631 16.41 32.74 -5.41
C THR A 631 17.19 32.72 -4.10
N TRP A 632 16.64 33.30 -3.03
CA TRP A 632 17.23 33.27 -1.68
C TRP A 632 17.40 31.84 -1.14
N LEU A 633 16.44 30.93 -1.36
CA LEU A 633 16.56 29.52 -0.99
C LEU A 633 17.69 28.82 -1.76
N VAL A 634 17.80 29.06 -3.06
CA VAL A 634 18.86 28.49 -3.91
C VAL A 634 20.24 29.06 -3.56
N GLU A 635 20.33 30.33 -3.16
CA GLU A 635 21.55 30.92 -2.61
C GLU A 635 21.97 30.23 -1.30
N GLY A 636 21.00 29.84 -0.46
CA GLY A 636 21.25 29.00 0.72
C GLY A 636 21.88 27.65 0.38
N LEU A 637 21.38 27.00 -0.66
CA LEU A 637 21.96 25.76 -1.16
C LEU A 637 23.39 25.98 -1.69
N ARG A 638 23.63 27.09 -2.42
CA ARG A 638 24.96 27.45 -2.92
C ARG A 638 25.95 27.60 -1.77
N ASP A 639 25.57 28.33 -0.73
CA ASP A 639 26.38 28.55 0.46
C ASP A 639 26.63 27.23 1.21
N TRP A 640 25.60 26.39 1.35
CA TRP A 640 25.74 25.07 1.96
C TRP A 640 26.70 24.15 1.21
N LYS A 641 26.66 24.15 -0.13
CA LYS A 641 27.61 23.38 -0.97
C LYS A 641 29.05 23.88 -0.87
N ALA A 642 29.26 25.15 -0.55
CA ALA A 642 30.61 25.71 -0.41
C ALA A 642 31.35 25.15 0.82
N ASP A 643 30.61 24.83 1.89
CA ASP A 643 31.14 24.17 3.08
C ASP A 643 30.04 23.37 3.76
N MET A 644 29.92 22.07 3.48
CA MET A 644 28.85 21.24 4.05
C MET A 644 29.00 20.95 5.55
N THR A 645 30.16 21.29 6.14
CA THR A 645 30.47 21.02 7.55
C THR A 645 30.11 22.18 8.46
N TRP A 646 29.95 23.38 7.90
CA TRP A 646 29.61 24.58 8.66
C TRP A 646 28.22 24.46 9.30
N ILE A 647 28.19 24.69 10.61
CA ILE A 647 26.99 24.91 11.42
C ILE A 647 27.22 26.21 12.19
N ALA A 648 26.17 27.02 12.35
CA ALA A 648 26.25 28.23 13.17
C ALA A 648 26.73 27.90 14.60
N PRO A 649 27.77 28.57 15.14
CA PRO A 649 28.28 28.30 16.48
C PRO A 649 27.19 28.40 17.56
N GLU A 650 26.26 29.34 17.39
CA GLU A 650 25.12 29.54 18.29
C GLU A 650 24.16 28.35 18.26
N VAL A 651 23.94 27.74 17.10
CA VAL A 651 23.09 26.54 16.96
C VAL A 651 23.77 25.31 17.57
N VAL A 652 25.09 25.19 17.42
CA VAL A 652 25.87 24.14 18.10
C VAL A 652 25.75 24.29 19.61
N GLN A 653 26.00 25.49 20.13
CA GLN A 653 25.91 25.79 21.55
C GLN A 653 24.51 25.53 22.12
N GLU A 654 23.45 26.00 21.45
CA GLU A 654 22.07 25.76 21.91
C GLU A 654 21.70 24.27 21.88
N THR A 655 22.20 23.52 20.89
CA THR A 655 21.98 22.07 20.81
C THR A 655 22.74 21.33 21.93
N GLU A 656 23.97 21.74 22.24
CA GLU A 656 24.75 21.20 23.36
C GLU A 656 24.10 21.50 24.72
N VAL A 657 23.61 22.72 24.91
CA VAL A 657 22.84 23.10 26.10
C VAL A 657 21.60 22.23 26.22
N TYR A 658 20.83 22.09 25.14
CA TYR A 658 19.64 21.25 25.12
C TYR A 658 19.93 19.76 25.41
N LEU A 659 21.04 19.23 24.90
CA LEU A 659 21.55 17.90 25.26
C LEU A 659 21.84 17.81 26.76
N SER A 660 22.50 18.82 27.33
CA SER A 660 22.83 18.84 28.76
C SER A 660 21.61 18.97 29.66
N GLU A 661 20.60 19.74 29.24
CA GLU A 661 19.29 19.87 29.91
C GLU A 661 18.47 18.57 29.84
N SER A 662 18.74 17.73 28.84
CA SER A 662 18.06 16.44 28.63
C SER A 662 18.90 15.25 29.12
N ASP A 663 19.91 15.50 29.96
CA ASP A 663 20.80 14.47 30.50
C ASP A 663 20.45 14.12 31.96
N PRO A 664 19.65 13.07 32.20
CA PRO A 664 19.32 12.62 33.56
C PRO A 664 20.55 12.19 34.37
N ILE A 665 21.70 11.93 33.73
CA ILE A 665 22.96 11.67 34.44
C ILE A 665 23.49 12.97 35.07
N ALA A 666 23.30 14.12 34.44
CA ALA A 666 23.71 15.40 35.03
C ALA A 666 22.88 15.71 36.29
N ASP A 667 21.57 15.48 36.23
CA ASP A 667 20.67 15.65 37.37
C ASP A 667 20.98 14.66 38.49
N PHE A 668 21.21 13.39 38.16
CA PHE A 668 21.70 12.39 39.12
C PHE A 668 23.02 12.81 39.77
N LEU A 669 24.01 13.25 38.99
CA LEU A 669 25.30 13.68 39.53
C LEU A 669 25.14 14.89 40.46
N ALA A 670 24.26 15.83 40.11
CA ALA A 670 23.97 17.00 40.93
C ALA A 670 23.21 16.65 42.22
N ALA A 671 22.30 15.66 42.17
CA ALA A 671 21.46 15.25 43.28
C ALA A 671 22.17 14.28 44.24
N CYS A 672 22.79 13.23 43.70
CA CYS A 672 23.25 12.07 44.46
C CYS A 672 24.77 11.98 44.59
N CYS A 673 25.54 12.78 43.84
CA CYS A 673 26.99 12.69 43.83
C CYS A 673 27.67 13.98 44.32
N GLU A 674 28.95 13.85 44.67
CA GLU A 674 29.87 14.94 44.96
C GLU A 674 31.14 14.77 44.11
N LEU A 675 31.47 15.78 43.31
CA LEU A 675 32.65 15.75 42.44
C LEU A 675 33.87 16.33 43.16
N LYS A 676 34.89 15.51 43.41
CA LYS A 676 36.12 15.89 44.11
C LYS A 676 37.36 15.26 43.46
N PRO A 677 38.46 16.00 43.22
CA PRO A 677 39.63 15.46 42.50
C PRO A 677 40.25 14.17 43.07
N ASN A 678 40.13 13.95 44.39
CA ASN A 678 40.69 12.77 45.07
C ASN A 678 39.64 11.71 45.46
N ALA A 679 38.38 11.91 45.04
CA ALA A 679 37.30 10.96 45.30
C ALA A 679 37.41 9.72 44.41
N LYS A 680 36.98 8.58 44.93
CA LYS A 680 36.83 7.35 44.15
C LYS A 680 35.68 6.54 44.73
N GLU A 681 34.82 6.08 43.85
CA GLU A 681 33.65 5.29 44.23
C GLU A 681 33.55 4.05 43.36
N LEU A 682 33.00 2.96 43.91
CA LEU A 682 32.87 1.71 43.17
C LEU A 682 31.93 1.90 41.96
N LYS A 683 32.37 1.45 40.78
CA LYS A 683 31.57 1.58 39.54
C LYS A 683 30.18 0.96 39.66
N ARG A 684 30.09 -0.16 40.39
CA ARG A 684 28.84 -0.86 40.64
C ARG A 684 27.91 0.04 41.47
N ASP A 685 28.40 0.57 42.57
CA ASP A 685 27.57 1.26 43.56
C ASP A 685 27.06 2.60 43.00
N VAL A 686 27.89 3.34 42.26
CA VAL A 686 27.44 4.56 41.54
C VAL A 686 26.37 4.25 40.51
N TYR A 687 26.48 3.14 39.78
CA TYR A 687 25.50 2.76 38.77
C TYR A 687 24.19 2.24 39.39
N THR A 688 24.27 1.51 40.50
CA THR A 688 23.09 1.09 41.28
C THR A 688 22.33 2.31 41.81
N ALA A 689 23.02 3.27 42.42
CA ALA A 689 22.40 4.51 42.88
C ALA A 689 21.76 5.31 41.72
N TYR A 690 22.35 5.26 40.51
CA TYR A 690 21.76 5.86 39.33
C TYR A 690 20.48 5.14 38.87
N GLU A 691 20.45 3.81 38.90
CA GLU A 691 19.25 3.03 38.54
C GLU A 691 18.10 3.28 39.53
N GLU A 692 18.42 3.37 40.83
CA GLU A 692 17.47 3.69 41.89
C GLU A 692 16.92 5.12 41.74
N TRP A 693 17.80 6.10 41.55
CA TRP A 693 17.40 7.48 41.31
C TRP A 693 16.52 7.63 40.05
N CYS A 694 16.84 6.91 38.97
CA CYS A 694 16.00 6.89 37.77
C CYS A 694 14.60 6.35 38.07
N ALA A 695 14.51 5.25 38.82
CA ALA A 695 13.23 4.66 39.20
C ALA A 695 12.38 5.61 40.06
N GLU A 696 13.01 6.34 40.99
CA GLU A 696 12.35 7.34 41.84
C GLU A 696 11.85 8.56 41.05
N ASN A 697 12.59 8.98 40.01
CA ASN A 697 12.28 10.16 39.21
C ASN A 697 11.48 9.84 37.92
N LEU A 698 10.98 8.61 37.77
CA LEU A 698 10.28 8.13 36.58
C LEU A 698 11.10 8.22 35.28
N GLU A 699 12.42 8.19 35.41
CA GLU A 699 13.37 8.17 34.30
C GLU A 699 13.75 6.74 33.92
N ARG A 700 14.15 6.53 32.65
CA ARG A 700 14.67 5.22 32.21
C ARG A 700 16.20 5.19 32.32
N PRO A 701 16.79 4.29 33.12
CA PRO A 701 18.23 4.20 33.23
C PRO A 701 18.86 3.73 31.92
N VAL A 702 20.05 4.25 31.66
CA VAL A 702 20.84 3.92 30.49
C VAL A 702 21.79 2.77 30.81
N SER A 703 22.23 2.00 29.81
CA SER A 703 23.15 0.87 30.08
C SER A 703 24.44 1.34 30.80
N GLN A 704 24.98 0.50 31.68
CA GLN A 704 26.22 0.80 32.44
C GLN A 704 27.42 1.19 31.55
N LYS A 705 27.49 0.65 30.32
CA LYS A 705 28.52 1.01 29.33
C LYS A 705 28.35 2.45 28.84
N MET A 706 27.11 2.86 28.55
CA MET A 706 26.81 4.24 28.14
C MET A 706 26.97 5.21 29.31
N PHE A 707 26.45 4.86 30.50
CA PHE A 707 26.64 5.63 31.73
C PHE A 707 28.13 5.94 31.96
N THR A 708 28.98 4.92 31.85
CA THR A 708 30.45 5.07 31.91
C THR A 708 30.98 6.08 30.88
N LEU A 709 30.57 5.98 29.62
CA LEU A 709 31.01 6.88 28.55
C LEU A 709 30.62 8.33 28.83
N HIS A 710 29.39 8.56 29.30
CA HIS A 710 28.89 9.88 29.68
C HIS A 710 29.69 10.49 30.85
N LEU A 711 30.11 9.68 31.82
CA LEU A 711 30.98 10.13 32.90
C LEU A 711 32.39 10.46 32.39
N SER A 712 32.97 9.61 31.52
CA SER A 712 34.30 9.86 30.95
C SER A 712 34.36 11.14 30.12
N ASN A 713 33.32 11.44 29.33
CA ASN A 713 33.21 12.70 28.58
C ASN A 713 33.15 13.94 29.49
N ARG A 714 32.77 13.75 30.76
CA ARG A 714 32.73 14.79 31.81
C ARG A 714 34.00 14.84 32.65
N GLY A 715 35.07 14.17 32.21
CA GLY A 715 36.36 14.17 32.89
C GLY A 715 36.46 13.18 34.06
N VAL A 716 35.52 12.26 34.21
CA VAL A 716 35.55 11.22 35.25
C VAL A 716 36.44 10.07 34.78
N GLY A 717 37.54 9.86 35.49
CA GLY A 717 38.51 8.80 35.18
C GLY A 717 38.04 7.41 35.64
N GLU A 718 38.74 6.38 35.20
CA GLU A 718 38.54 5.00 35.67
C GLU A 718 39.79 4.46 36.36
N TYR A 719 39.59 3.63 37.38
CA TYR A 719 40.68 2.93 38.05
C TYR A 719 40.31 1.49 38.36
N ARG A 720 41.26 0.56 38.17
CA ARG A 720 41.12 -0.83 38.60
C ARG A 720 42.14 -1.12 39.70
N ASN A 721 41.67 -1.60 40.85
CA ASN A 721 42.56 -1.95 41.95
C ASN A 721 43.18 -3.35 41.77
N ARG A 722 44.15 -3.69 42.63
CA ARG A 722 44.83 -5.00 42.62
C ARG A 722 43.91 -6.19 42.89
N LYS A 723 42.76 -5.97 43.54
CA LYS A 723 41.72 -6.99 43.79
C LYS A 723 40.75 -7.13 42.60
N GLY A 724 40.99 -6.43 41.51
CA GLY A 724 40.19 -6.50 40.28
C GLY A 724 38.94 -5.62 40.26
N GLN A 725 38.62 -4.91 41.35
CA GLN A 725 37.46 -4.02 41.45
C GLN A 725 37.67 -2.74 40.63
N ARG A 726 36.60 -2.20 40.05
CA ARG A 726 36.61 -1.02 39.17
C ARG A 726 35.97 0.17 39.89
N TYR A 727 36.58 1.34 39.75
CA TYR A 727 36.18 2.60 40.38
C TYR A 727 36.03 3.70 39.34
N TYR A 728 35.12 4.64 39.60
CA TYR A 728 35.15 5.97 38.98
C TYR A 728 36.05 6.88 39.83
N LEU A 729 36.87 7.69 39.18
CA LEU A 729 37.73 8.69 39.81
C LEU A 729 37.07 10.07 39.69
N GLY A 730 37.10 10.85 40.76
CA GLY A 730 36.52 12.19 40.76
C GLY A 730 35.09 12.25 41.29
N ILE A 731 34.49 11.12 41.69
CA ILE A 731 33.10 11.00 42.15
C ILE A 731 33.05 10.29 43.51
N ASN A 732 32.24 10.81 44.43
CA ASN A 732 31.72 10.09 45.60
C ASN A 732 30.18 10.12 45.57
N LEU A 733 29.53 9.07 46.09
CA LEU A 733 28.10 9.13 46.41
C LEU A 733 27.89 9.96 47.69
N ARG A 734 26.78 10.70 47.75
CA ARG A 734 26.36 11.37 48.99
C ARG A 734 25.89 10.33 50.00
N LYS A 735 26.12 10.61 51.29
CA LYS A 735 25.90 9.67 52.40
C LYS A 735 24.48 9.10 52.49
N ASP A 736 23.48 9.82 51.98
CA ASP A 736 22.08 9.41 52.02
C ASP A 736 21.69 8.46 50.87
N HIS A 737 22.58 8.28 49.88
CA HIS A 737 22.39 7.43 48.70
C HIS A 737 23.49 6.36 48.58
N ASN A 738 24.21 6.08 49.66
CA ASN A 738 25.18 4.99 49.67
C ASN A 738 24.46 3.67 49.98
N PRO A 739 24.32 2.72 49.03
CA PRO A 739 23.64 1.44 49.29
C PRO A 739 24.50 0.49 50.13
N THR A 740 25.63 0.95 50.64
CA THR A 740 26.55 0.18 51.48
C THR A 740 26.58 0.78 52.86
N ASP A 741 25.61 0.38 53.69
CA ASP A 741 25.71 0.25 55.15
C ASP A 741 24.34 -0.22 55.68
N ASP A 742 24.04 -1.51 55.59
CA ASP A 742 23.08 -2.19 56.47
C ASP A 742 23.22 -3.72 56.28
N ASP A 743 24.25 -4.27 56.91
CA ASP A 743 24.50 -5.71 57.05
C ASP A 743 24.73 -6.03 58.54
N ASP A 744 23.88 -5.53 59.45
CA ASP A 744 23.75 -6.07 60.82
C ASP A 744 22.53 -5.49 61.55
N PHE A 745 21.35 -6.15 61.51
CA PHE A 745 20.37 -6.07 62.61
C PHE A 745 19.37 -7.23 62.55
N SER A 746 19.48 -8.11 63.53
CA SER A 746 18.38 -8.90 64.12
C SER A 746 18.38 -8.55 65.63
N PRO A 747 17.28 -8.65 66.41
CA PRO A 747 15.93 -9.16 66.16
C PRO A 747 14.80 -8.26 66.76
N GLU A 748 13.58 -8.82 66.86
CA GLU A 748 12.41 -8.42 67.69
C GLU A 748 11.45 -7.34 67.17
N ILE A 749 10.41 -7.78 66.47
CA ILE A 749 9.14 -7.05 66.34
C ILE A 749 8.11 -7.72 67.26
N GLU A 750 7.71 -6.98 68.30
CA GLU A 750 6.53 -7.25 69.09
C GLU A 750 5.27 -7.20 68.21
N ARG A 751 4.42 -8.19 68.44
CA ARG A 751 3.13 -8.38 67.80
C ARG A 751 2.18 -7.25 68.22
N GLU A 752 1.69 -6.49 67.24
CA GLU A 752 0.30 -6.02 67.30
C GLU A 752 -0.46 -6.48 66.06
N THR A 753 -1.55 -7.17 66.37
CA THR A 753 -2.32 -8.04 65.51
C THR A 753 -3.32 -7.22 64.69
N VAL A 754 -3.27 -7.34 63.36
CA VAL A 754 -4.48 -7.26 62.54
C VAL A 754 -4.62 -8.61 61.83
N MET A 755 -5.54 -9.41 62.34
CA MET A 755 -5.87 -10.72 61.80
C MET A 755 -6.47 -10.58 60.40
N MET A 756 -5.85 -11.22 59.40
CA MET A 756 -6.57 -11.87 58.31
C MET A 756 -6.07 -13.31 58.21
N THR A 757 -7.00 -14.17 58.56
CA THR A 757 -7.05 -15.64 58.58
C THR A 757 -6.10 -16.39 57.64
N ASP A 758 -5.53 -17.45 58.22
CA ASP A 758 -4.88 -18.59 57.59
C ASP A 758 -5.56 -19.02 56.28
N ASP A 759 -4.79 -19.11 55.20
CA ASP A 759 -5.05 -20.15 54.21
C ASP A 759 -3.74 -20.77 53.69
N ASP A 760 -3.62 -22.05 53.99
CA ASP A 760 -2.46 -22.95 53.89
C ASP A 760 -2.25 -23.45 52.44
N THR A 761 -2.54 -22.61 51.45
CA THR A 761 -2.76 -23.02 50.05
C THR A 761 -1.60 -22.74 49.10
N PHE A 762 -0.74 -21.75 49.38
CA PHE A 762 0.37 -21.40 48.46
C PHE A 762 1.56 -22.38 48.56
N THR A 763 2.01 -22.65 49.79
CA THR A 763 3.18 -23.51 50.09
C THR A 763 2.92 -24.99 49.83
N ARG A 764 1.66 -25.45 49.91
CA ARG A 764 1.28 -26.82 49.50
C ARG A 764 1.26 -27.04 47.99
N ARG A 765 1.06 -25.98 47.20
CA ARG A 765 0.93 -26.07 45.73
C ARG A 765 2.26 -26.01 45.00
N PHE A 766 3.31 -25.47 45.63
CA PHE A 766 4.66 -25.36 45.05
C PHE A 766 5.78 -25.67 46.07
N PRO A 767 5.98 -26.95 46.44
CA PRO A 767 6.92 -27.36 47.50
C PRO A 767 8.42 -27.14 47.17
N ASN A 768 8.76 -26.57 46.01
CA ASN A 768 10.14 -26.25 45.58
C ASN A 768 10.33 -24.79 45.14
N PHE A 769 9.43 -23.88 45.51
CA PHE A 769 9.48 -22.45 45.11
C PHE A 769 10.81 -21.77 45.46
N GLU A 770 11.41 -22.12 46.59
CA GLU A 770 12.70 -21.60 47.05
C GLU A 770 13.91 -22.09 46.25
N LYS A 771 13.74 -23.10 45.37
CA LYS A 771 14.83 -23.61 44.50
C LYS A 771 14.87 -22.94 43.13
N ILE A 772 13.95 -22.02 42.84
CA ILE A 772 13.92 -21.29 41.57
C ILE A 772 14.91 -20.11 41.61
N PRO A 773 15.76 -19.87 40.60
CA PRO A 773 16.64 -18.71 40.53
C PRO A 773 15.88 -17.37 40.54
N TYR A 774 16.40 -16.36 41.26
CA TYR A 774 15.71 -15.08 41.54
C TYR A 774 15.12 -14.38 40.30
N LYS A 775 15.82 -14.44 39.15
CA LYS A 775 15.37 -13.82 37.89
C LYS A 775 14.07 -14.39 37.30
N TYR A 776 13.62 -15.55 37.77
CA TYR A 776 12.38 -16.20 37.32
C TYR A 776 11.27 -16.20 38.37
N ARG A 777 11.51 -15.69 39.59
CA ARG A 777 10.48 -15.63 40.64
C ARG A 777 9.45 -14.52 40.41
N LYS A 778 9.85 -13.41 39.76
CA LYS A 778 8.94 -12.32 39.37
C LYS A 778 7.80 -12.80 38.45
N SER A 779 8.03 -13.83 37.63
CA SER A 779 7.01 -14.40 36.74
C SER A 779 6.00 -15.30 37.45
N VAL A 780 6.30 -15.79 38.66
CA VAL A 780 5.41 -16.64 39.46
C VAL A 780 4.56 -15.80 40.43
N ILE A 781 5.03 -14.61 40.80
CA ILE A 781 4.32 -13.69 41.71
C ILE A 781 3.36 -12.75 40.95
N MET A 782 3.53 -12.54 39.63
CA MET A 782 2.63 -11.69 38.82
C MET A 782 1.32 -12.36 38.37
N CYS A 783 0.99 -13.55 38.88
CA CYS A 783 -0.34 -14.17 38.69
C CYS A 783 -1.12 -14.24 40.00
N HIS A 784 -1.16 -13.15 40.77
CA HIS A 784 -2.19 -12.93 41.79
C HIS A 784 -2.42 -11.42 41.98
N HIS A 785 -3.13 -10.85 41.02
CA HIS A 785 -3.89 -9.61 41.22
C HIS A 785 -5.38 -10.00 41.30
N PRO A 786 -6.21 -9.44 42.22
CA PRO A 786 -7.56 -9.95 42.50
C PRO A 786 -8.59 -9.86 41.35
N ASP A 787 -8.23 -9.38 40.17
CA ASP A 787 -9.15 -9.15 39.05
C ASP A 787 -8.91 -10.09 37.85
N PHE A 788 -8.06 -11.11 37.98
CA PHE A 788 -7.78 -12.08 36.92
C PHE A 788 -8.50 -13.43 37.08
N GLU A 789 -9.65 -13.43 37.75
CA GLU A 789 -10.59 -14.56 37.78
C GLU A 789 -11.95 -14.14 37.21
N ARG A 790 -12.10 -14.22 35.89
CA ARG A 790 -13.33 -14.69 35.21
C ARG A 790 -13.08 -14.83 33.70
N GLU A 791 -13.33 -16.05 33.21
CA GLU A 791 -13.43 -16.47 31.80
C GLU A 791 -12.13 -16.77 31.03
N ASN A 792 -11.46 -17.90 31.33
CA ASN A 792 -11.50 -19.09 30.45
C ASN A 792 -10.64 -20.27 30.95
N ARG A 793 -11.12 -21.46 30.58
CA ARG A 793 -10.81 -22.80 31.13
C ARG A 793 -9.42 -23.32 30.78
N LEU A 794 -8.75 -23.85 31.81
CA LEU A 794 -7.65 -24.81 31.74
C LEU A 794 -8.21 -26.24 31.59
N GLU A 795 -8.21 -26.75 30.37
CA GLU A 795 -8.11 -28.17 30.00
C GLU A 795 -7.15 -28.14 28.80
N THR A 796 -6.02 -28.84 28.71
CA THR A 796 -5.57 -30.12 29.24
C THR A 796 -4.04 -30.14 29.06
N ALA A 797 -3.28 -30.34 30.12
CA ALA A 797 -1.83 -30.59 30.02
C ALA A 797 -1.38 -31.56 31.11
N THR A 798 -2.06 -32.71 31.22
CA THR A 798 -1.55 -33.85 31.98
C THR A 798 -2.18 -35.14 31.48
N GLN A 799 -1.68 -35.68 30.37
CA GLN A 799 -1.74 -37.11 30.10
C GLN A 799 -0.72 -37.45 29.00
N VAL A 800 -0.11 -38.62 29.16
CA VAL A 800 0.94 -39.25 28.35
C VAL A 800 2.38 -38.92 28.79
N LEU A 801 2.76 -39.51 29.92
CA LEU A 801 4.02 -40.26 30.02
C LEU A 801 3.62 -41.74 30.08
N GLU A 802 4.15 -42.56 29.16
CA GLU A 802 4.49 -43.99 29.31
C GLU A 802 4.62 -44.63 27.91
N ASP A 803 5.85 -44.67 27.39
CA ASP A 803 6.49 -45.91 26.89
C ASP A 803 7.91 -45.60 26.37
N ASP A 804 8.89 -46.27 26.99
CA ASP A 804 10.35 -46.31 26.77
C ASP A 804 10.71 -46.90 25.37
N PRO A 805 11.96 -46.89 24.82
CA PRO A 805 13.24 -46.66 25.51
C PRO A 805 14.32 -45.84 24.78
N PHE A 806 15.18 -45.18 25.56
CA PHE A 806 16.57 -44.91 25.16
C PHE A 806 17.52 -45.42 26.23
N THR A 807 18.13 -46.57 25.94
CA THR A 807 19.37 -47.03 26.55
C THR A 807 20.50 -46.90 25.53
N ASP A 808 21.64 -46.44 26.04
CA ASP A 808 23.00 -46.48 25.49
C ASP A 808 23.27 -45.74 24.17
N ILE A 809 24.12 -44.71 24.25
CA ILE A 809 25.53 -44.83 23.81
C ILE A 809 26.33 -43.73 24.51
N THR A 810 27.24 -44.16 25.38
CA THR A 810 28.42 -43.43 25.84
C THR A 810 29.48 -43.34 24.73
N GLN A 811 30.12 -42.17 24.63
CA GLN A 811 31.50 -41.95 24.15
C GLN A 811 31.84 -42.33 22.69
N GLN A 812 32.06 -41.32 21.85
CA GLN A 812 33.40 -41.00 21.34
C GLN A 812 33.42 -39.65 20.60
N THR A 813 34.49 -38.91 20.88
CA THR A 813 34.85 -37.58 20.40
C THR A 813 35.32 -37.60 18.95
N ASP A 814 34.80 -36.69 18.12
CA ASP A 814 35.57 -36.10 17.01
C ASP A 814 35.15 -34.63 16.81
N GLN A 815 36.01 -33.72 17.24
CA GLN A 815 35.86 -32.29 16.99
C GLN A 815 36.26 -31.99 15.54
N THR A 816 35.29 -31.67 14.69
CA THR A 816 35.56 -31.09 13.36
C THR A 816 35.38 -29.57 13.43
N PHE A 817 36.45 -28.81 13.25
CA PHE A 817 36.41 -27.35 13.09
C PHE A 817 35.89 -26.98 11.68
N PRO A 818 35.23 -25.83 11.51
CA PRO A 818 34.81 -25.37 10.19
C PRO A 818 36.04 -25.10 9.29
N PRO A 819 35.98 -25.44 7.99
CA PRO A 819 37.10 -25.25 7.07
C PRO A 819 37.45 -23.76 6.93
N ARG A 820 38.76 -23.45 6.95
CA ARG A 820 39.29 -22.10 6.73
C ARG A 820 38.98 -21.64 5.30
N PRO A 821 38.43 -20.43 5.08
CA PRO A 821 38.19 -19.92 3.73
C PRO A 821 39.48 -19.67 2.97
N ASP A 822 39.50 -19.96 1.65
CA ASP A 822 40.70 -19.80 0.82
C ASP A 822 41.10 -18.32 0.64
N ASN A 823 40.16 -17.44 0.26
CA ASN A 823 40.41 -16.00 0.06
C ASN A 823 39.25 -15.15 0.61
N CYS A 824 39.58 -13.96 1.11
CA CYS A 824 38.59 -12.96 1.50
C CYS A 824 37.84 -12.40 0.29
N PHE A 825 36.51 -12.49 0.31
CA PHE A 825 35.66 -11.92 -0.75
C PHE A 825 35.80 -10.39 -0.89
N HIS A 826 36.21 -9.69 0.17
CA HIS A 826 36.30 -8.24 0.18
C HIS A 826 37.67 -7.72 -0.30
N CYS A 827 38.76 -8.44 -0.05
CA CYS A 827 40.11 -7.96 -0.38
C CYS A 827 41.03 -8.97 -1.08
N GLY A 828 40.55 -10.19 -1.32
CA GLY A 828 41.30 -11.26 -1.99
C GLY A 828 42.41 -11.90 -1.16
N ALA A 829 42.64 -11.46 0.08
CA ALA A 829 43.71 -11.99 0.92
C ALA A 829 43.35 -13.35 1.57
N ALA A 830 44.32 -14.27 1.62
CA ALA A 830 44.17 -15.60 2.23
C ALA A 830 44.43 -15.63 3.75
N ASP A 831 44.66 -14.48 4.37
CA ASP A 831 45.08 -14.37 5.77
C ASP A 831 43.89 -14.13 6.71
N TRP A 832 43.59 -15.15 7.54
CA TRP A 832 42.46 -15.20 8.46
C TRP A 832 42.89 -15.46 9.91
N ILE A 833 42.14 -14.91 10.86
CA ILE A 833 42.23 -15.20 12.29
C ILE A 833 40.87 -15.77 12.74
N LEU A 834 40.88 -16.86 13.50
CA LEU A 834 39.69 -17.39 14.17
C LEU A 834 39.46 -16.61 15.47
N ILE A 835 38.25 -16.07 15.67
CA ILE A 835 37.93 -15.24 16.84
C ILE A 835 36.76 -15.81 17.65
N ASP A 836 36.81 -17.09 18.02
CA ASP A 836 36.24 -17.60 19.29
C ASP A 836 36.55 -19.11 19.46
N GLU A 837 37.00 -19.52 20.67
CA GLU A 837 37.15 -20.93 21.07
C GLU A 837 36.08 -21.31 22.12
N ALA A 838 34.84 -20.88 21.92
CA ALA A 838 33.74 -21.26 22.80
C ALA A 838 33.14 -22.63 22.42
N ALA A 839 32.91 -23.47 23.44
CA ALA A 839 32.62 -24.91 23.38
C ALA A 839 31.28 -25.35 22.71
N ALA A 840 30.82 -24.67 21.66
CA ALA A 840 29.63 -25.00 20.90
C ALA A 840 29.78 -24.68 19.40
N GLY A 841 30.78 -25.28 18.74
CA GLY A 841 30.78 -25.54 17.28
C GLY A 841 30.72 -24.38 16.28
N ASN A 842 30.65 -23.11 16.70
CA ASN A 842 30.53 -21.95 15.80
C ASN A 842 31.70 -20.99 16.00
N GLY A 843 32.73 -21.08 15.16
CA GLY A 843 33.86 -20.14 15.13
C GLY A 843 33.75 -19.18 13.95
N ASP A 844 33.82 -17.87 14.20
CA ASP A 844 33.85 -16.82 13.17
C ASP A 844 35.29 -16.54 12.70
N TRP A 845 35.48 -16.43 11.38
CA TRP A 845 36.77 -16.08 10.77
C TRP A 845 36.81 -14.59 10.41
N VAL A 846 37.92 -13.92 10.73
CA VAL A 846 38.15 -12.51 10.39
C VAL A 846 39.39 -12.35 9.53
N CYS A 847 39.25 -11.61 8.43
CA CYS A 847 40.37 -11.34 7.52
C CYS A 847 41.33 -10.32 8.15
N LYS A 848 42.63 -10.63 8.25
CA LYS A 848 43.63 -9.71 8.82
C LYS A 848 43.76 -8.39 8.03
N SER A 849 43.56 -8.46 6.73
CA SER A 849 43.84 -7.32 5.84
C SER A 849 42.73 -6.28 5.83
N CYS A 850 41.48 -6.69 6.02
CA CYS A 850 40.32 -5.77 5.95
C CYS A 850 39.36 -5.87 7.13
N HIS A 851 39.61 -6.77 8.08
CA HIS A 851 38.84 -6.96 9.32
C HIS A 851 37.36 -7.33 9.11
N CYS A 852 36.97 -7.79 7.91
CA CYS A 852 35.64 -8.32 7.68
C CYS A 852 35.48 -9.70 8.35
N ALA A 853 34.34 -9.92 9.01
CA ALA A 853 33.99 -11.19 9.63
C ALA A 853 33.08 -12.01 8.70
N LEU A 854 33.33 -13.31 8.60
CA LEU A 854 32.49 -14.26 7.88
C LEU A 854 31.75 -15.14 8.91
N SER A 855 30.44 -14.90 9.09
CA SER A 855 29.60 -15.72 9.98
C SER A 855 28.77 -16.72 9.18
N LEU A 856 28.95 -18.01 9.45
CA LEU A 856 28.30 -19.11 8.73
C LEU A 856 26.89 -19.45 9.25
N THR A 857 26.10 -18.46 9.67
CA THR A 857 24.70 -18.70 10.06
C THR A 857 23.71 -17.86 9.24
N ARG A 858 23.35 -18.35 8.05
CA ARG A 858 22.03 -18.12 7.41
C ARG A 858 21.83 -19.04 6.20
N ARG A 859 20.87 -19.97 6.34
CA ARG A 859 20.23 -20.65 5.19
C ARG A 859 19.46 -19.59 4.39
N MET A 860 20.01 -19.19 3.24
CA MET A 860 19.23 -18.63 2.14
C MET A 860 18.58 -19.79 1.37
N TYR A 861 17.26 -19.75 1.20
CA TYR A 861 16.60 -20.48 0.11
C TYR A 861 16.68 -19.61 -1.15
N PRO A 862 17.30 -20.07 -2.24
CA PRO A 862 17.43 -19.29 -3.47
C PRO A 862 16.29 -19.56 -4.45
N ASP A 863 15.80 -18.48 -5.07
CA ASP A 863 15.08 -18.51 -6.35
C ASP A 863 15.91 -19.26 -7.41
N LYS A 864 15.27 -20.21 -8.08
CA LYS A 864 15.80 -20.86 -9.29
C LYS A 864 14.83 -20.65 -10.45
N ALA A 865 15.25 -19.84 -11.42
CA ALA A 865 14.85 -20.00 -12.81
C ALA A 865 16.12 -20.21 -13.66
N GLN A 866 16.14 -21.37 -14.33
CA GLN A 866 16.85 -21.72 -15.57
C GLN A 866 18.39 -21.68 -15.62
N LYS A 867 18.97 -22.89 -15.72
CA LYS A 867 19.70 -23.30 -16.95
C LYS A 867 19.77 -24.84 -17.03
N ALA A 868 19.22 -25.36 -18.13
CA ALA A 868 19.50 -26.71 -18.60
C ALA A 868 20.91 -26.76 -19.20
N GLY A 869 21.60 -27.91 -19.07
CA GLY A 869 22.87 -28.17 -19.74
C GLY A 869 23.67 -29.28 -19.07
N PHE A 870 23.57 -30.47 -19.63
CA PHE A 870 24.36 -31.68 -19.37
C PHE A 870 25.89 -31.42 -19.38
N GLY A 871 26.62 -32.23 -18.60
CA GLY A 871 28.08 -32.35 -18.65
C GLY A 871 28.67 -32.78 -17.31
#